data_AF-A0A423XC99-F1
#
_entry.id   AF-A0A423XC99-F1
#
_cell.length_a   1.000
_cell.length_b   1.000
_cell.length_c   1.000
_cell.angle_alpha   90.00
_cell.angle_beta   90.00
_cell.angle_gamma   90.00
#
_symmetry.space_group_name_H-M   'P 1'
#
loop_
_entity.id
_entity.type
_entity.pdbx_description
1 polymer ?
#
loop_
_entity_poly.entity_id
_entity_poly.type
_entity_poly.pdbx_seq_one_letter_code
_entity_poly.pdbx_strand_id
1 'polypeptide(L)'
;MASKDDERSILLTKDEQRHPYLSGNFAPIQKTTPLTPCTYTGHIPPDLKGGQYVRNGGNPVTNHDLGRDAHWFDGDGMLSGVLFRNTGEDGTTIQPEFVNQFLVTDVYAYARRGAGLDGENETSSNGSLRRPVLPSIATLVNPALGAFTVIWAVFRTLILVLVSHLFRSKYPIKKISVANTSVTYHDGRALALCESGPPLRFTLPDLETVGWFDGRSVENEPVHHGAAGMTGGFGGDGVFSFMREWTTAHPRVDPVTKELIAFHSIFVKPFCLYSILPDSNAKVPTTSPLTSPRFSMPVPGVSAPKMMHDFGVSRSHTVILDLPLTLDPRNLIRGVPVLSYDSRGPARYGVFPRYRPDLMRWFETSACVIFHTANCWDTATQPVESHSESPETSVNLLACRLTSASMVFSAGNLPTPAAEPVPPEYAEEEQCRLYYYSFPLIRHQWALSAISFEFPTLSPEHSMSEARYVYGCSTADASYTVALGKAAKITHLAKMDVSALIARGVERPPQPVRGQLGEDGACGAGAASELWIIDAVTMGSVVARVELPQREAVNKAEALVTGGKSHGKGLILVTGASSFVATPIIKLFIANGYYVRGQARSEGSAKRIHKVFPDAGDKLTIAIVPDITAEGAFDEAVRGVDGVIHTASPFVLDVNHFENDLLIPAIKGTNRVLESVHAHAPQVRRVVVTSSIAAILDPLKGLRPGYTYTEEDWNPVTYEQAAAGPGAIAYCGSKTFGERAAWDFVEQKKPNFTVSTVNPPMVYGPAEHDADINSLNTSTADIWRQFNGSQKEPGPTPFPAFVDVRDVAEAHFRAYEREQSGRYFATAGNFSFIDVAAILREAYPERADKIPDPALTAREESFKIDNSKTTEALGIQWRGLKESIVDTAKSLIALEKGELYRA
;
A
#
# COMPACT_ATOMS: atom_id res chain seq x y z
N MET A 1 -56.12 50.49 5.93
CA MET A 1 -55.19 50.94 6.98
C MET A 1 -55.22 49.90 8.10
N ALA A 2 -54.05 49.67 8.71
CA ALA A 2 -53.69 48.69 9.75
C ALA A 2 -53.34 47.28 9.24
N SER A 3 -52.02 47.04 9.15
CA SER A 3 -51.33 45.80 8.81
C SER A 3 -51.30 44.83 10.00
N LYS A 4 -51.40 43.53 9.68
CA LYS A 4 -51.20 42.40 10.60
C LYS A 4 -49.72 41.95 10.56
N ASP A 5 -48.81 42.76 11.10
CA ASP A 5 -47.38 42.42 11.17
C ASP A 5 -46.78 42.53 12.59
N ASP A 6 -47.61 42.47 13.63
CA ASP A 6 -47.14 42.39 15.02
C ASP A 6 -47.62 41.08 15.65
N GLU A 7 -46.84 40.01 15.48
CA GLU A 7 -46.66 38.92 16.47
C GLU A 7 -45.78 37.79 15.88
N ARG A 8 -44.44 37.97 16.00
CA ARG A 8 -43.39 36.94 16.22
C ARG A 8 -42.00 37.48 15.84
N SER A 9 -41.55 38.54 16.53
CA SER A 9 -40.12 38.85 16.64
C SER A 9 -39.57 38.16 17.89
N ILE A 10 -39.35 36.85 17.80
CA ILE A 10 -38.45 36.18 18.74
C ILE A 10 -37.05 36.70 18.40
N LEU A 11 -36.49 37.54 19.27
CA LEU A 11 -35.11 38.01 19.20
C LEU A 11 -34.17 36.80 19.30
N LEU A 12 -33.82 36.25 18.14
CA LEU A 12 -32.77 35.24 18.02
C LEU A 12 -31.44 35.84 18.52
N THR A 13 -30.75 35.09 19.37
CA THR A 13 -29.43 35.46 19.93
C THR A 13 -28.39 35.59 18.81
N LYS A 14 -27.27 36.30 19.06
CA LYS A 14 -26.20 36.52 18.07
C LYS A 14 -25.60 35.21 17.50
N ASP A 15 -25.72 34.10 18.24
CA ASP A 15 -25.30 32.76 17.79
C ASP A 15 -26.32 32.09 16.84
N GLU A 16 -27.61 32.41 16.93
CA GLU A 16 -28.66 31.89 16.03
C GLU A 16 -28.66 32.59 14.64
N GLN A 17 -27.84 33.62 14.44
CA GLN A 17 -27.65 34.29 13.15
C GLN A 17 -26.49 33.73 12.31
N ARG A 18 -25.61 32.88 12.88
CA ARG A 18 -24.47 32.31 12.15
C ARG A 18 -24.88 31.06 11.38
N HIS A 19 -24.32 30.91 10.18
CA HIS A 19 -24.54 29.72 9.36
C HIS A 19 -24.11 28.46 10.12
N PRO A 20 -24.88 27.35 10.09
CA PRO A 20 -24.56 26.13 10.87
C PRO A 20 -23.14 25.62 10.61
N TYR A 21 -22.69 25.66 9.35
CA TYR A 21 -21.35 25.26 8.91
C TYR A 21 -20.24 26.29 9.22
N LEU A 22 -20.53 27.34 9.98
CA LEU A 22 -19.56 28.29 10.55
C LEU A 22 -19.62 28.33 12.08
N SER A 23 -20.32 27.37 12.69
CA SER A 23 -20.59 27.29 14.12
C SER A 23 -20.40 25.85 14.64
N GLY A 24 -20.38 25.66 15.95
CA GLY A 24 -20.20 24.33 16.55
C GLY A 24 -18.97 23.61 15.98
N ASN A 25 -19.07 22.31 15.70
CA ASN A 25 -17.95 21.49 15.18
C ASN A 25 -17.47 21.88 13.77
N PHE A 26 -18.20 22.73 13.06
CA PHE A 26 -17.83 23.22 11.72
C PHE A 26 -17.22 24.62 11.76
N ALA A 27 -17.11 25.24 12.94
CA ALA A 27 -16.54 26.57 13.06
C ALA A 27 -15.07 26.58 12.56
N PRO A 28 -14.64 27.59 11.80
CA PRO A 28 -13.29 27.61 11.24
C PRO A 28 -12.19 27.66 12.32
N ILE A 29 -11.06 27.02 12.05
CA ILE A 29 -9.87 27.00 12.92
C ILE A 29 -8.82 27.93 12.29
N GLN A 30 -8.39 28.97 12.98
CA GLN A 30 -7.39 29.90 12.43
C GLN A 30 -5.95 29.53 12.83
N LYS A 31 -5.80 28.73 13.88
CA LYS A 31 -4.52 28.35 14.46
C LYS A 31 -3.85 27.24 13.63
N THR A 32 -2.61 27.47 13.23
CA THR A 32 -1.70 26.42 12.75
C THR A 32 -0.82 25.94 13.90
N THR A 33 -0.40 24.69 13.82
CA THR A 33 0.32 23.99 14.88
C THR A 33 1.46 23.25 14.21
N PRO A 34 2.73 23.55 14.55
CA PRO A 34 3.85 22.72 14.11
C PRO A 34 3.77 21.35 14.77
N LEU A 35 4.62 20.40 14.38
CA LEU A 35 4.69 19.08 15.02
C LEU A 35 4.78 19.21 16.54
N THR A 36 3.69 18.85 17.20
CA THR A 36 3.47 19.04 18.63
C THR A 36 3.14 17.71 19.29
N PRO A 37 3.94 17.23 20.26
CA PRO A 37 3.68 15.98 20.96
C PRO A 37 2.27 15.93 21.57
N CYS A 38 1.58 14.82 21.34
CA CYS A 38 0.24 14.56 21.86
C CYS A 38 0.29 13.59 23.05
N THR A 39 -0.65 13.77 23.99
CA THR A 39 -0.96 12.75 25.00
C THR A 39 -1.78 11.63 24.36
N TYR A 40 -1.59 10.41 24.84
CA TYR A 40 -2.39 9.28 24.39
C TYR A 40 -2.57 8.25 25.50
N THR A 41 -3.62 7.45 25.39
CA THR A 41 -3.88 6.31 26.25
C THR A 41 -4.03 5.03 25.41
N GLY A 42 -3.78 3.88 26.03
CA GLY A 42 -3.74 2.59 25.33
C GLY A 42 -2.37 2.30 24.70
N HIS A 43 -2.33 1.40 23.72
CA HIS A 43 -1.09 0.94 23.10
C HIS A 43 -1.10 1.24 21.60
N ILE A 44 -0.27 2.19 21.14
CA ILE A 44 -0.18 2.50 19.70
C ILE A 44 0.50 1.33 18.97
N PRO A 45 -0.13 0.73 17.95
CA PRO A 45 0.45 -0.38 17.20
C PRO A 45 1.83 -0.03 16.60
N PRO A 46 2.85 -0.91 16.74
CA PRO A 46 4.19 -0.68 16.19
C PRO A 46 4.24 -0.44 14.69
N ASP A 47 3.26 -0.93 13.94
CA ASP A 47 3.17 -0.80 12.48
C ASP A 47 2.88 0.65 12.03
N LEU A 48 2.36 1.48 12.93
CA LEU A 48 2.15 2.91 12.66
C LEU A 48 3.43 3.73 12.80
N LYS A 49 4.48 3.18 13.40
CA LYS A 49 5.76 3.84 13.64
C LYS A 49 6.36 4.40 12.34
N GLY A 50 6.76 5.66 12.39
CA GLY A 50 7.28 6.40 11.23
C GLY A 50 6.21 6.77 10.18
N GLY A 51 4.96 6.36 10.39
CA GLY A 51 3.83 6.73 9.56
C GLY A 51 3.19 8.06 9.99
N GLN A 52 2.44 8.66 9.07
CA GLN A 52 1.69 9.87 9.34
C GLN A 52 0.27 9.75 8.80
N TYR A 53 -0.72 9.87 9.68
CA TYR A 53 -2.09 10.07 9.22
C TYR A 53 -2.23 11.51 8.72
N VAL A 54 -2.78 11.74 7.52
CA VAL A 54 -3.01 13.08 6.97
C VAL A 54 -4.44 13.19 6.45
N ARG A 55 -5.14 14.23 6.86
CA ARG A 55 -6.51 14.53 6.46
C ARG A 55 -6.57 15.92 5.85
N ASN A 56 -7.45 16.07 4.86
CA ASN A 56 -7.72 17.35 4.22
C ASN A 56 -9.17 17.78 4.47
N GLY A 57 -9.40 19.08 4.55
CA GLY A 57 -10.73 19.65 4.71
C GLY A 57 -10.80 21.13 4.37
N GLY A 58 -12.04 21.59 4.15
CA GLY A 58 -12.33 23.00 3.89
C GLY A 58 -12.43 23.77 5.20
N ASN A 59 -11.57 24.76 5.35
CA ASN A 59 -11.47 25.60 6.54
C ASN A 59 -11.36 27.07 6.10
N PRO A 60 -12.48 27.82 6.05
CA PRO A 60 -12.47 29.13 5.43
C PRO A 60 -11.72 30.18 6.25
N VAL A 61 -10.86 30.94 5.58
CA VAL A 61 -10.02 31.98 6.18
C VAL A 61 -10.69 33.34 6.11
N THR A 62 -11.57 33.55 5.13
CA THR A 62 -12.18 34.86 4.82
C THR A 62 -13.71 34.86 4.90
N ASN A 63 -14.27 34.48 6.06
CA ASN A 63 -15.73 34.29 6.20
C ASN A 63 -16.37 34.89 7.46
N HIS A 64 -15.71 35.81 8.17
CA HIS A 64 -16.25 36.35 9.43
C HIS A 64 -17.59 37.11 9.30
N ASP A 65 -17.99 37.50 8.08
CA ASP A 65 -19.10 38.43 7.83
C ASP A 65 -20.11 37.97 6.76
N LEU A 66 -20.07 36.72 6.30
CA LEU A 66 -21.07 36.22 5.36
C LEU A 66 -22.28 35.70 6.12
N GLY A 67 -23.44 36.32 5.88
CA GLY A 67 -24.74 35.85 6.35
C GLY A 67 -25.11 34.46 5.79
N ARG A 68 -26.08 34.38 4.86
CA ARG A 68 -26.64 33.10 4.39
C ARG A 68 -25.88 32.41 3.23
N ASP A 69 -24.91 33.07 2.58
CA ASP A 69 -24.24 32.56 1.37
C ASP A 69 -22.94 31.81 1.70
N ALA A 70 -23.03 30.67 2.37
CA ALA A 70 -21.89 29.80 2.69
C ALA A 70 -22.22 28.33 2.39
N HIS A 71 -21.27 27.61 1.79
CA HIS A 71 -21.36 26.17 1.60
C HIS A 71 -20.24 25.48 2.34
N TRP A 72 -20.50 24.33 2.96
CA TRP A 72 -19.48 23.55 3.67
C TRP A 72 -18.25 23.23 2.81
N PHE A 73 -18.45 23.17 1.49
CA PHE A 73 -17.39 22.81 0.55
C PHE A 73 -16.50 23.98 0.09
N ASP A 74 -16.82 25.22 0.46
CA ASP A 74 -16.13 26.42 -0.05
C ASP A 74 -14.79 26.72 0.64
N GLY A 75 -14.56 26.18 1.84
CA GLY A 75 -13.44 26.60 2.70
C GLY A 75 -12.06 26.36 2.09
N ASP A 76 -11.07 27.18 2.46
CA ASP A 76 -9.68 27.00 2.04
C ASP A 76 -9.13 25.66 2.53
N GLY A 77 -8.31 24.97 1.74
CA GLY A 77 -7.73 23.69 2.13
C GLY A 77 -6.85 23.81 3.36
N MET A 78 -7.11 22.99 4.36
CA MET A 78 -6.26 22.84 5.53
C MET A 78 -5.97 21.36 5.76
N LEU A 79 -4.69 21.05 5.87
CA LEU A 79 -4.21 19.71 6.20
C LEU A 79 -4.02 19.60 7.70
N SER A 80 -4.45 18.48 8.26
CA SER A 80 -4.16 18.07 9.63
C SER A 80 -3.53 16.69 9.60
N GLY A 81 -2.51 16.45 10.41
CA GLY A 81 -1.85 15.16 10.46
C GLY A 81 -1.32 14.78 11.83
N VAL A 82 -1.19 13.47 12.03
CA VAL A 82 -0.60 12.87 13.24
C VAL A 82 0.57 11.99 12.80
N LEU A 83 1.79 12.44 13.09
CA LEU A 83 3.02 11.69 12.88
C LEU A 83 3.26 10.77 14.08
N PHE A 84 3.49 9.48 13.84
CA PHE A 84 3.85 8.53 14.87
C PHE A 84 5.38 8.42 14.97
N ARG A 85 6.01 9.42 15.59
CA ARG A 85 7.47 9.55 15.67
C ARG A 85 8.09 8.43 16.50
N ASN A 86 9.19 7.87 16.02
CA ASN A 86 10.03 6.97 16.81
C ASN A 86 10.91 7.79 17.77
N THR A 87 10.80 7.56 19.08
CA THR A 87 11.53 8.32 20.11
C THR A 87 12.43 7.47 21.00
N GLY A 88 12.42 6.14 20.87
CA GLY A 88 13.25 5.24 21.68
C GLY A 88 14.55 4.78 20.99
N GLU A 89 15.66 4.70 21.72
CA GLU A 89 16.90 4.02 21.28
C GLU A 89 16.70 2.52 21.04
N ASP A 90 15.64 1.94 21.60
CA ASP A 90 15.20 0.54 21.47
C ASP A 90 14.25 0.30 20.27
N GLY A 91 13.79 1.37 19.60
CA GLY A 91 12.87 1.31 18.47
C GLY A 91 11.43 0.88 18.80
N THR A 92 11.02 0.86 20.07
CA THR A 92 9.66 0.41 20.47
C THR A 92 8.74 1.55 20.90
N THR A 93 9.29 2.68 21.35
CA THR A 93 8.49 3.80 21.88
C THR A 93 8.05 4.75 20.76
N ILE A 94 6.73 4.99 20.68
CA ILE A 94 6.09 5.88 19.70
C ILE A 94 5.55 7.12 20.42
N GLN A 95 5.94 8.30 19.94
CA GLN A 95 5.37 9.59 20.33
C GLN A 95 4.51 10.13 19.17
N PRO A 96 3.17 10.16 19.31
CA PRO A 96 2.34 10.86 18.33
C PRO A 96 2.59 12.37 18.41
N GLU A 97 2.71 13.01 17.26
CA GLU A 97 2.87 14.46 17.10
C GLU A 97 1.82 14.98 16.13
N PHE A 98 1.03 15.96 16.56
CA PHE A 98 0.02 16.60 15.74
C PHE A 98 0.62 17.79 14.98
N VAL A 99 0.20 18.00 13.74
CA VAL A 99 0.56 19.15 12.91
C VAL A 99 -0.65 19.55 12.07
N ASN A 100 -0.86 20.85 11.87
CA ASN A 100 -1.83 21.34 10.89
C ASN A 100 -1.33 22.59 10.17
N GLN A 101 -1.57 22.65 8.86
CA GLN A 101 -1.15 23.74 7.99
C GLN A 101 -2.23 24.07 6.96
N PHE A 102 -2.36 25.35 6.63
CA PHE A 102 -3.13 25.77 5.47
C PHE A 102 -2.37 25.46 4.18
N LEU A 103 -3.10 24.98 3.18
CA LEU A 103 -2.57 24.87 1.83
C LEU A 103 -2.48 26.26 1.21
N VAL A 104 -1.26 26.64 0.81
CA VAL A 104 -0.98 27.96 0.24
C VAL A 104 -1.34 27.95 -1.25
N THR A 105 -2.65 27.87 -1.53
CA THR A 105 -3.20 28.03 -2.88
C THR A 105 -3.09 29.49 -3.34
N ASP A 106 -3.19 29.74 -4.64
CA ASP A 106 -3.17 31.12 -5.15
C ASP A 106 -4.35 31.95 -4.60
N VAL A 107 -5.51 31.31 -4.42
CA VAL A 107 -6.71 31.94 -3.82
C VAL A 107 -6.45 32.32 -2.36
N TYR A 108 -5.88 31.40 -1.57
CA TYR A 108 -5.51 31.64 -0.18
C TYR A 108 -4.45 32.76 -0.06
N ALA A 109 -3.38 32.67 -0.85
CA ALA A 109 -2.29 33.65 -0.85
C ALA A 109 -2.77 35.05 -1.25
N TYR A 110 -3.65 35.15 -2.25
CA TYR A 110 -4.27 36.40 -2.64
C TYR A 110 -5.18 36.98 -1.54
N ALA A 111 -5.99 36.12 -0.91
CA ALA A 111 -6.88 36.51 0.18
C ALA A 111 -6.11 37.03 1.43
N ARG A 112 -4.90 36.51 1.68
CA ARG A 112 -4.05 36.90 2.83
C ARG A 112 -3.00 37.97 2.57
N ARG A 113 -2.94 38.57 1.37
CA ARG A 113 -1.89 39.52 0.89
C ARG A 113 -1.50 40.73 1.79
N GLY A 114 -2.11 40.94 2.95
CA GLY A 114 -1.80 42.02 3.90
C GLY A 114 -1.39 41.61 5.33
N ALA A 115 -1.55 40.33 5.70
CA ALA A 115 -0.95 39.76 6.90
C ALA A 115 0.29 38.98 6.45
N GLY A 116 1.42 39.09 7.16
CA GLY A 116 2.62 38.34 6.82
C GLY A 116 2.29 36.86 6.57
N LEU A 117 2.89 36.26 5.53
CA LEU A 117 2.88 34.80 5.36
C LEU A 117 3.85 34.12 6.35
N ASP A 118 4.63 34.93 7.06
CA ASP A 118 5.77 34.53 7.87
C ASP A 118 5.37 34.65 9.36
N GLY A 119 4.72 33.61 9.88
CA GLY A 119 4.79 33.15 11.28
C GLY A 119 4.44 34.07 12.48
N GLU A 120 4.31 35.38 12.36
CA GLU A 120 4.15 36.25 13.53
C GLU A 120 3.01 37.28 13.34
N ASN A 121 2.05 37.22 14.28
CA ASN A 121 0.80 37.98 14.42
C ASN A 121 -0.41 37.50 13.58
N GLU A 122 -1.05 36.46 14.12
CA GLU A 122 -2.43 36.04 13.87
C GLU A 122 -3.40 37.22 14.05
N THR A 123 -4.27 37.49 13.06
CA THR A 123 -5.71 37.83 13.20
C THR A 123 -6.29 38.69 12.06
N SER A 124 -5.53 39.26 11.12
CA SER A 124 -6.14 40.09 10.06
C SER A 124 -6.13 39.42 8.67
N SER A 125 -7.32 39.13 8.14
CA SER A 125 -7.53 39.00 6.70
C SER A 125 -7.19 40.35 6.02
N ASN A 126 -6.85 40.34 4.73
CA ASN A 126 -6.71 41.58 3.98
C ASN A 126 -8.01 42.41 4.10
N GLY A 127 -7.96 43.54 4.84
CA GLY A 127 -9.14 44.36 5.14
C GLY A 127 -9.87 44.93 3.90
N SER A 128 -9.29 44.77 2.70
CA SER A 128 -9.90 45.15 1.42
C SER A 128 -10.82 44.08 0.81
N LEU A 129 -10.62 42.78 1.12
CA LEU A 129 -11.46 41.68 0.63
C LEU A 129 -12.56 41.36 1.65
N ARG A 130 -13.74 41.97 1.47
CA ARG A 130 -14.93 41.72 2.31
C ARG A 130 -15.65 40.40 2.00
N ARG A 131 -15.27 39.70 0.91
CA ARG A 131 -15.88 38.44 0.46
C ARG A 131 -14.79 37.53 -0.14
N PRO A 132 -14.95 36.19 -0.08
CA PRO A 132 -14.07 35.24 -0.73
C PRO A 132 -13.83 35.55 -2.21
N VAL A 133 -12.71 35.09 -2.77
CA VAL A 133 -12.37 35.28 -4.18
C VAL A 133 -13.35 34.53 -5.08
N LEU A 134 -13.69 33.30 -4.72
CA LEU A 134 -14.60 32.42 -5.44
C LEU A 134 -16.06 32.65 -4.99
N PRO A 135 -17.06 32.46 -5.88
CA PRO A 135 -18.45 32.40 -5.45
C PRO A 135 -18.70 31.13 -4.63
N SER A 136 -19.59 31.21 -3.65
CA SER A 136 -20.02 30.03 -2.89
C SER A 136 -20.77 29.04 -3.78
N ILE A 137 -20.59 27.74 -3.54
CA ILE A 137 -21.44 26.71 -4.19
C ILE A 137 -22.92 26.96 -3.87
N ALA A 138 -23.26 27.45 -2.67
CA ALA A 138 -24.62 27.83 -2.30
C ALA A 138 -25.20 28.88 -3.26
N THR A 139 -24.39 29.82 -3.73
CA THR A 139 -24.79 30.80 -4.76
C THR A 139 -25.08 30.13 -6.12
N LEU A 140 -24.35 29.05 -6.46
CA LEU A 140 -24.49 28.35 -7.74
C LEU A 140 -25.69 27.39 -7.78
N VAL A 141 -26.15 26.90 -6.62
CA VAL A 141 -27.29 25.97 -6.50
C VAL A 141 -28.61 26.65 -6.13
N ASN A 142 -28.60 27.85 -5.55
CA ASN A 142 -29.81 28.48 -5.02
C ASN A 142 -30.77 28.94 -6.14
N PRO A 143 -31.96 28.31 -6.30
CA PRO A 143 -32.91 28.66 -7.35
C PRO A 143 -33.61 30.01 -7.12
N ALA A 144 -33.54 30.56 -5.90
CA ALA A 144 -34.11 31.87 -5.59
C ALA A 144 -33.24 33.04 -6.06
N LEU A 145 -31.98 32.79 -6.46
CA LEU A 145 -31.09 33.83 -6.97
C LEU A 145 -31.31 34.03 -8.48
N GLY A 146 -31.53 35.29 -8.87
CA GLY A 146 -31.63 35.65 -10.29
C GLY A 146 -30.30 35.47 -11.03
N ALA A 147 -30.37 35.15 -12.32
CA ALA A 147 -29.20 34.91 -13.17
C ALA A 147 -28.17 36.05 -13.12
N PHE A 148 -28.63 37.30 -13.00
CA PHE A 148 -27.74 38.47 -12.88
C PHE A 148 -26.81 38.39 -11.66
N THR A 149 -27.32 37.98 -10.49
CA THR A 149 -26.52 37.86 -9.26
C THR A 149 -25.45 36.79 -9.40
N VAL A 150 -25.80 35.64 -9.98
CA VAL A 150 -24.86 34.54 -10.22
C VAL A 150 -23.79 34.95 -11.23
N ILE A 151 -24.19 35.57 -12.35
CA ILE A 151 -23.28 36.08 -13.37
C ILE A 151 -22.33 37.12 -12.78
N TRP A 152 -22.84 38.05 -11.96
CA TRP A 152 -22.01 39.06 -11.30
C TRP A 152 -21.00 38.45 -10.33
N ALA A 153 -21.39 37.44 -9.55
CA ALA A 153 -20.50 36.75 -8.63
C ALA A 153 -19.32 36.08 -9.38
N VAL A 154 -19.61 35.38 -10.48
CA VAL A 154 -18.58 34.77 -11.36
C VAL A 154 -17.72 35.85 -12.02
N PHE A 155 -18.33 36.91 -12.55
CA PHE A 155 -17.62 37.99 -13.22
C PHE A 155 -16.68 38.74 -12.27
N ARG A 156 -17.07 38.93 -11.00
CA ARG A 156 -16.19 39.47 -9.96
C ARG A 156 -14.93 38.62 -9.79
N THR A 157 -15.06 37.30 -9.73
CA THR A 157 -13.90 36.40 -9.63
C THR A 157 -12.96 36.57 -10.83
N LEU A 158 -13.51 36.66 -12.05
CA LEU A 158 -12.70 36.92 -13.26
C LEU A 158 -11.98 38.27 -13.21
N ILE A 159 -12.63 39.33 -12.71
CA ILE A 159 -11.99 40.63 -12.49
C ILE A 159 -10.84 40.50 -11.49
N LEU A 160 -11.04 39.81 -10.36
CA LEU A 160 -9.99 39.63 -9.35
C LEU A 160 -8.78 38.86 -9.91
N VAL A 161 -9.04 37.81 -10.69
CA VAL A 161 -7.98 37.08 -11.43
C VAL A 161 -7.24 38.05 -12.34
N LEU A 162 -7.93 38.80 -13.22
CA LEU A 162 -7.30 39.76 -14.14
C LEU A 162 -6.47 40.83 -13.40
N VAL A 163 -7.03 41.42 -12.34
CA VAL A 163 -6.39 42.43 -11.49
C VAL A 163 -5.15 41.87 -10.80
N SER A 164 -5.17 40.59 -10.38
CA SER A 164 -4.01 39.93 -9.78
C SER A 164 -2.80 39.89 -10.73
N HIS A 165 -3.04 39.81 -12.05
CA HIS A 165 -1.99 39.81 -13.08
C HIS A 165 -1.58 41.22 -13.51
N LEU A 166 -2.53 42.15 -13.68
CA LEU A 166 -2.29 43.47 -14.29
C LEU A 166 -1.35 44.36 -13.45
N PHE A 167 -1.38 44.24 -12.12
CA PHE A 167 -0.59 45.09 -11.22
C PHE A 167 0.69 44.42 -10.69
N ARG A 168 1.18 43.36 -11.35
CA ARG A 168 2.33 42.56 -10.87
C ARG A 168 2.21 42.22 -9.38
N SER A 169 1.05 41.65 -9.00
CA SER A 169 0.82 41.20 -7.63
C SER A 169 1.95 40.25 -7.20
N LYS A 170 2.39 40.32 -5.94
CA LYS A 170 3.27 39.29 -5.35
C LYS A 170 2.61 37.91 -5.37
N TYR A 171 1.27 37.87 -5.40
CA TYR A 171 0.45 36.65 -5.41
C TYR A 171 -0.53 36.73 -6.59
N PRO A 172 -0.13 36.37 -7.82
CA PRO A 172 -1.04 36.25 -8.96
C PRO A 172 -1.93 34.99 -8.82
N ILE A 173 -3.20 35.08 -9.19
CA ILE A 173 -4.11 33.94 -9.19
C ILE A 173 -3.95 33.17 -10.52
N LYS A 174 -3.20 32.06 -10.49
CA LYS A 174 -2.96 31.20 -11.67
C LYS A 174 -4.00 30.07 -11.73
N LYS A 175 -4.35 29.50 -10.58
CA LYS A 175 -5.36 28.44 -10.40
C LYS A 175 -6.40 28.89 -9.39
N ILE A 176 -7.68 28.62 -9.70
CA ILE A 176 -8.85 29.04 -8.90
C ILE A 176 -9.31 27.96 -7.90
N SER A 177 -8.40 27.10 -7.46
CA SER A 177 -8.71 25.95 -6.62
C SER A 177 -8.36 26.19 -5.15
N VAL A 178 -9.17 25.63 -4.25
CA VAL A 178 -8.96 25.67 -2.79
C VAL A 178 -8.27 24.41 -2.24
N ALA A 179 -8.07 23.38 -3.05
CA ALA A 179 -7.34 22.15 -2.71
C ALA A 179 -7.81 21.45 -1.40
N ASN A 180 -9.11 21.42 -1.11
CA ASN A 180 -9.66 21.10 0.21
C ASN A 180 -10.36 19.73 0.35
N THR A 181 -10.28 18.87 -0.66
CA THR A 181 -11.19 17.72 -0.76
C THR A 181 -10.56 16.42 -0.29
N SER A 182 -9.34 16.10 -0.75
CA SER A 182 -8.68 14.84 -0.44
C SER A 182 -7.16 14.96 -0.49
N VAL A 183 -6.48 13.84 -0.19
CA VAL A 183 -5.03 13.67 -0.32
C VAL A 183 -4.72 12.34 -1.00
N THR A 184 -3.68 12.31 -1.84
CA THR A 184 -3.14 11.07 -2.42
C THR A 184 -1.61 11.07 -2.39
N TYR A 185 -1.00 9.89 -2.52
CA TYR A 185 0.44 9.74 -2.67
C TYR A 185 0.76 9.01 -3.97
N HIS A 186 1.56 9.62 -4.83
CA HIS A 186 1.96 9.05 -6.12
C HIS A 186 3.36 9.54 -6.51
N ASP A 187 4.18 8.66 -7.06
CA ASP A 187 5.50 8.99 -7.62
C ASP A 187 6.38 9.83 -6.66
N GLY A 188 6.43 9.42 -5.39
CA GLY A 188 7.20 10.09 -4.34
C GLY A 188 6.56 11.36 -3.76
N ARG A 189 5.35 11.72 -4.19
CA ARG A 189 4.69 13.00 -3.90
C ARG A 189 3.38 12.81 -3.16
N ALA A 190 3.25 13.48 -2.01
CA ALA A 190 1.97 13.73 -1.36
C ALA A 190 1.29 14.94 -2.03
N LEU A 191 0.04 14.76 -2.45
CA LEU A 191 -0.75 15.67 -3.26
C LEU A 191 -2.11 15.94 -2.59
N ALA A 192 -2.48 17.20 -2.42
CA ALA A 192 -3.80 17.64 -2.00
C ALA A 192 -4.67 17.95 -3.24
N LEU A 193 -5.95 17.56 -3.23
CA LEU A 193 -6.80 17.64 -4.42
C LEU A 193 -8.12 18.37 -4.15
N CYS A 194 -8.70 18.90 -5.23
CA CYS A 194 -10.02 19.53 -5.29
C CYS A 194 -10.47 19.59 -6.76
N GLU A 195 -11.75 19.34 -7.04
CA GLU A 195 -12.28 19.20 -8.40
C GLU A 195 -12.13 20.46 -9.26
N SER A 196 -11.90 21.60 -8.62
CA SER A 196 -11.73 22.91 -9.26
C SER A 196 -10.32 23.17 -9.81
N GLY A 197 -9.38 22.22 -9.76
CA GLY A 197 -8.04 22.43 -10.30
C GLY A 197 -7.11 21.20 -10.27
N PRO A 198 -5.83 21.39 -10.64
CA PRO A 198 -4.85 20.32 -10.59
C PRO A 198 -4.46 19.98 -9.15
N PRO A 199 -3.83 18.81 -8.91
CA PRO A 199 -3.28 18.47 -7.60
C PRO A 199 -2.23 19.49 -7.12
N LEU A 200 -2.12 19.65 -5.80
CA LEU A 200 -1.16 20.55 -5.13
C LEU A 200 -0.20 19.75 -4.25
N ARG A 201 1.10 19.83 -4.50
CA ARG A 201 2.14 19.12 -3.74
C ARG A 201 2.35 19.75 -2.36
N PHE A 202 2.53 18.93 -1.32
CA PHE A 202 2.91 19.38 0.03
C PHE A 202 3.90 18.44 0.74
N THR A 203 4.82 18.93 1.58
CA THR A 203 5.85 18.13 2.24
C THR A 203 5.30 17.26 3.38
N LEU A 204 6.01 16.18 3.70
CA LEU A 204 5.82 15.42 4.92
C LEU A 204 7.14 15.45 5.71
N PRO A 205 7.11 15.51 7.05
CA PRO A 205 5.91 15.48 7.87
C PRO A 205 5.23 16.84 8.11
N ASP A 206 5.86 17.95 7.74
CA ASP A 206 5.46 19.30 8.19
C ASP A 206 4.23 19.90 7.48
N LEU A 207 3.73 19.25 6.42
CA LEU A 207 2.56 19.67 5.64
C LEU A 207 2.72 20.99 4.87
N GLU A 208 3.96 21.38 4.55
CA GLU A 208 4.23 22.65 3.85
C GLU A 208 3.87 22.56 2.36
N THR A 209 3.23 23.60 1.82
CA THR A 209 2.89 23.62 0.39
C THR A 209 4.13 23.84 -0.48
N VAL A 210 4.31 22.97 -1.48
CA VAL A 210 5.41 23.07 -2.46
C VAL A 210 4.95 23.81 -3.72
N GLY A 211 3.86 23.36 -4.36
CA GLY A 211 3.41 23.96 -5.62
C GLY A 211 2.42 23.10 -6.41
N TRP A 212 1.85 23.66 -7.47
CA TRP A 212 0.90 22.94 -8.34
C TRP A 212 1.59 21.83 -9.13
N PHE A 213 0.96 20.67 -9.21
CA PHE A 213 1.43 19.50 -9.96
C PHE A 213 0.59 19.33 -11.23
N ASP A 214 1.23 19.45 -12.40
CA ASP A 214 0.55 19.31 -13.69
C ASP A 214 0.54 17.86 -14.21
N GLY A 215 0.90 16.88 -13.38
CA GLY A 215 1.00 15.48 -13.79
C GLY A 215 2.37 15.10 -14.37
N ARG A 216 3.26 16.07 -14.62
CA ARG A 216 4.61 15.83 -15.14
C ARG A 216 5.67 16.52 -14.28
N SER A 217 5.39 17.73 -13.82
CA SER A 217 6.26 18.57 -13.03
C SER A 217 5.49 19.27 -11.92
N VAL A 218 6.20 19.64 -10.86
CA VAL A 218 5.67 20.43 -9.76
C VAL A 218 6.33 21.80 -9.79
N GLU A 219 5.54 22.86 -9.59
CA GLU A 219 6.10 24.18 -9.34
C GLU A 219 7.07 24.15 -8.14
N ASN A 220 8.21 24.82 -8.25
CA ASN A 220 9.26 24.90 -7.22
C ASN A 220 10.07 23.60 -6.97
N GLU A 221 9.82 22.49 -7.69
CA GLU A 221 10.74 21.34 -7.71
C GLU A 221 11.84 21.53 -8.78
N PRO A 222 13.08 21.05 -8.57
CA PRO A 222 14.14 21.08 -9.58
C PRO A 222 13.75 20.28 -10.83
N VAL A 223 13.97 20.86 -12.02
CA VAL A 223 13.68 20.18 -13.30
C VAL A 223 14.69 19.07 -13.53
N HIS A 224 14.24 17.81 -13.56
CA HIS A 224 15.09 16.67 -13.92
C HIS A 224 15.60 16.78 -15.37
N HIS A 225 16.88 16.45 -15.60
CA HIS A 225 17.60 16.59 -16.87
C HIS A 225 17.01 15.86 -18.11
N GLY A 226 15.88 15.14 -17.98
CA GLY A 226 15.13 14.51 -19.07
C GLY A 226 13.80 15.19 -19.45
N ALA A 227 13.36 16.22 -18.72
CA ALA A 227 12.10 16.94 -18.97
C ALA A 227 12.26 18.23 -19.79
N ALA A 228 13.51 18.59 -20.13
CA ALA A 228 13.79 19.79 -20.92
C ALA A 228 13.27 19.63 -22.36
N GLY A 229 12.15 20.30 -22.66
CA GLY A 229 11.57 20.36 -24.01
C GLY A 229 10.28 19.55 -24.23
N MET A 230 9.75 18.85 -23.22
CA MET A 230 8.44 18.19 -23.33
C MET A 230 7.32 19.14 -22.87
N THR A 231 6.35 19.42 -23.75
CA THR A 231 5.23 20.34 -23.48
C THR A 231 3.94 19.56 -23.12
N GLY A 232 3.09 20.15 -22.28
CA GLY A 232 1.75 19.67 -21.92
C GLY A 232 1.64 18.58 -20.84
N GLY A 233 1.22 18.96 -19.63
CA GLY A 233 0.72 18.07 -18.58
C GLY A 233 -0.81 17.92 -18.63
N PHE A 234 -1.47 17.89 -17.46
CA PHE A 234 -2.91 18.05 -17.33
C PHE A 234 -3.34 19.33 -18.08
N GLY A 235 -4.40 19.22 -18.88
CA GLY A 235 -4.94 20.33 -19.67
C GLY A 235 -4.19 20.73 -20.95
N GLY A 236 -2.97 20.22 -21.16
CA GLY A 236 -2.14 20.48 -22.35
C GLY A 236 -1.52 21.88 -22.41
N ASP A 237 -1.10 22.30 -23.59
CA ASP A 237 -0.43 23.59 -23.80
C ASP A 237 -1.38 24.75 -24.16
N GLY A 238 -0.96 25.98 -23.84
CA GLY A 238 -1.60 27.21 -24.28
C GLY A 238 -2.37 27.97 -23.18
N VAL A 239 -2.86 29.18 -23.52
CA VAL A 239 -3.48 30.13 -22.57
C VAL A 239 -4.79 29.65 -21.93
N PHE A 240 -5.37 28.58 -22.47
CA PHE A 240 -6.62 28.00 -22.00
C PHE A 240 -6.44 26.65 -21.28
N SER A 241 -5.19 26.20 -21.06
CA SER A 241 -4.89 24.91 -20.40
C SER A 241 -5.52 24.80 -19.01
N PHE A 242 -5.53 25.90 -18.24
CA PHE A 242 -6.12 25.96 -16.90
C PHE A 242 -7.61 25.58 -16.85
N MET A 243 -8.37 25.78 -17.94
CA MET A 243 -9.79 25.39 -18.01
C MET A 243 -9.98 23.88 -18.26
N ARG A 244 -8.89 23.16 -18.53
CA ARG A 244 -8.87 21.74 -18.85
C ARG A 244 -8.20 20.89 -17.75
N GLU A 245 -7.80 21.52 -16.66
CA GLU A 245 -7.10 20.90 -15.51
C GLU A 245 -8.01 20.61 -14.30
N TRP A 246 -9.33 20.63 -14.48
CA TRP A 246 -10.33 20.35 -13.45
C TRP A 246 -10.35 18.85 -13.14
N THR A 247 -9.36 18.42 -12.37
CA THR A 247 -9.01 17.03 -12.11
C THR A 247 -9.82 16.51 -10.93
N THR A 248 -10.29 15.27 -11.01
CA THR A 248 -10.99 14.64 -9.89
C THR A 248 -10.18 14.73 -8.60
N ALA A 249 -10.87 14.95 -7.47
CA ALA A 249 -10.26 14.81 -6.16
C ALA A 249 -10.10 13.33 -5.74
N HIS A 250 -10.59 12.37 -6.52
CA HIS A 250 -10.54 10.94 -6.17
C HIS A 250 -9.73 10.13 -7.18
N PRO A 251 -8.50 10.53 -7.56
CA PRO A 251 -7.71 9.72 -8.48
C PRO A 251 -7.38 8.37 -7.84
N ARG A 252 -7.24 7.34 -8.67
CA ARG A 252 -7.00 5.98 -8.21
C ARG A 252 -5.56 5.59 -8.53
N VAL A 253 -4.82 5.09 -7.53
CA VAL A 253 -3.48 4.52 -7.73
C VAL A 253 -3.61 3.01 -7.78
N ASP A 254 -3.13 2.40 -8.86
CA ASP A 254 -3.11 0.96 -9.01
C ASP A 254 -2.03 0.35 -8.10
N PRO A 255 -2.36 -0.54 -7.15
CA PRO A 255 -1.37 -1.03 -6.20
C PRO A 255 -0.31 -1.96 -6.83
N VAL A 256 -0.50 -2.46 -8.06
CA VAL A 256 0.46 -3.31 -8.78
C VAL A 256 1.23 -2.51 -9.82
N THR A 257 0.56 -1.81 -10.73
CA THR A 257 1.26 -1.04 -11.78
C THR A 257 1.82 0.29 -11.27
N LYS A 258 1.34 0.76 -10.10
CA LYS A 258 1.64 2.07 -9.50
C LYS A 258 1.20 3.26 -10.37
N GLU A 259 0.39 3.01 -11.39
CA GLU A 259 -0.18 4.06 -12.23
C GLU A 259 -1.18 4.90 -11.43
N LEU A 260 -1.13 6.22 -11.59
CA LEU A 260 -2.19 7.13 -11.17
C LEU A 260 -3.18 7.30 -12.32
N ILE A 261 -4.45 7.03 -12.05
CA ILE A 261 -5.55 7.19 -12.98
C ILE A 261 -6.43 8.34 -12.51
N ALA A 262 -6.75 9.28 -13.41
CA ALA A 262 -7.58 10.44 -13.11
C ALA A 262 -8.47 10.82 -14.30
N PHE A 263 -9.63 11.39 -14.02
CA PHE A 263 -10.44 12.08 -15.03
C PHE A 263 -10.43 13.60 -14.79
N HIS A 264 -10.79 14.36 -15.82
CA HIS A 264 -10.92 15.81 -15.78
C HIS A 264 -12.27 16.25 -16.37
N SER A 265 -13.08 16.94 -15.58
CA SER A 265 -14.40 17.44 -15.99
C SER A 265 -14.27 18.85 -16.57
N ILE A 266 -14.67 19.04 -17.83
CA ILE A 266 -14.46 20.32 -18.55
C ILE A 266 -15.79 20.86 -19.11
N PHE A 267 -15.84 22.16 -19.37
CA PHE A 267 -17.08 22.85 -19.81
C PHE A 267 -17.30 22.87 -21.33
N VAL A 268 -16.40 22.26 -22.10
CA VAL A 268 -16.46 22.15 -23.57
C VAL A 268 -16.30 20.68 -23.99
N LYS A 269 -16.85 20.29 -25.14
CA LYS A 269 -16.73 18.89 -25.63
C LYS A 269 -15.26 18.45 -25.67
N PRO A 270 -14.92 17.22 -25.23
CA PRO A 270 -15.80 16.09 -24.87
C PRO A 270 -16.44 16.13 -23.47
N PHE A 271 -16.31 17.22 -22.71
CA PHE A 271 -16.81 17.39 -21.32
C PHE A 271 -16.13 16.52 -20.26
N CYS A 272 -15.51 15.41 -20.64
CA CYS A 272 -14.69 14.58 -19.76
C CYS A 272 -13.41 14.14 -20.49
N LEU A 273 -12.27 14.32 -19.84
CA LEU A 273 -10.96 13.85 -20.27
C LEU A 273 -10.43 12.84 -19.27
N TYR A 274 -9.48 12.01 -19.68
CA TYR A 274 -8.95 10.91 -18.88
C TYR A 274 -7.43 10.77 -19.04
N SER A 275 -6.72 10.58 -17.93
CA SER A 275 -5.26 10.52 -17.88
C SER A 275 -4.75 9.33 -17.07
N ILE A 276 -3.61 8.77 -17.48
CA ILE A 276 -2.87 7.70 -16.78
C ILE A 276 -1.40 8.08 -16.70
N LEU A 277 -0.85 8.09 -15.49
CA LEU A 277 0.54 8.43 -15.23
C LEU A 277 1.26 7.22 -14.61
N PRO A 278 2.32 6.68 -15.25
CA PRO A 278 3.16 5.66 -14.62
C PRO A 278 3.95 6.24 -13.43
N ASP A 279 4.42 5.37 -12.55
CA ASP A 279 5.38 5.73 -11.49
C ASP A 279 6.79 5.85 -12.09
N SER A 280 7.33 7.08 -12.07
CA SER A 280 8.64 7.37 -12.67
C SER A 280 9.81 7.02 -11.75
N ASN A 281 9.54 6.85 -10.45
CA ASN A 281 10.50 6.49 -9.42
C ASN A 281 10.52 5.00 -9.08
N ALA A 282 9.76 4.17 -9.81
CA ALA A 282 9.72 2.75 -9.55
C ALA A 282 11.10 2.10 -9.72
N LYS A 283 11.73 1.73 -8.60
CA LYS A 283 13.06 1.06 -8.55
C LYS A 283 13.02 -0.41 -9.02
N VAL A 284 11.83 -0.94 -9.27
CA VAL A 284 11.56 -2.30 -9.77
C VAL A 284 10.89 -2.14 -11.15
N PRO A 285 11.17 -3.00 -12.15
CA PRO A 285 10.42 -2.99 -13.40
C PRO A 285 8.92 -3.05 -13.11
N THR A 286 8.19 -1.97 -13.41
CA THR A 286 6.74 -1.96 -13.22
C THR A 286 6.12 -2.89 -14.26
N THR A 287 5.06 -3.60 -13.89
CA THR A 287 4.19 -4.30 -14.87
C THR A 287 3.32 -3.32 -15.65
N SER A 288 3.56 -2.01 -15.51
CA SER A 288 2.89 -0.98 -16.29
C SER A 288 3.16 -1.21 -17.78
N PRO A 289 2.13 -1.29 -18.62
CA PRO A 289 2.32 -1.35 -20.07
C PRO A 289 2.71 0.02 -20.65
N LEU A 290 2.69 1.09 -19.85
CA LEU A 290 3.04 2.44 -20.27
C LEU A 290 4.47 2.80 -19.87
N THR A 291 5.26 3.20 -20.87
CA THR A 291 6.60 3.80 -20.70
C THR A 291 6.54 5.33 -20.59
N SER A 292 5.40 5.95 -20.88
CA SER A 292 5.17 7.38 -20.79
C SER A 292 3.72 7.71 -20.38
N PRO A 293 3.48 8.85 -19.71
CA PRO A 293 2.13 9.27 -19.34
C PRO A 293 1.22 9.45 -20.55
N ARG A 294 -0.06 9.09 -20.41
CA ARG A 294 -1.12 9.43 -21.36
C ARG A 294 -2.01 10.50 -20.74
N PHE A 295 -1.94 11.72 -21.28
CA PHE A 295 -2.73 12.85 -20.79
C PHE A 295 -3.97 13.10 -21.64
N SER A 296 -5.04 13.55 -20.98
CA SER A 296 -6.18 14.22 -21.61
C SER A 296 -6.86 13.44 -22.75
N MET A 297 -6.92 12.11 -22.65
CA MET A 297 -7.64 11.28 -23.62
C MET A 297 -9.15 11.60 -23.56
N PRO A 298 -9.83 11.81 -24.69
CA PRO A 298 -11.25 12.15 -24.69
C PRO A 298 -12.12 10.96 -24.23
N VAL A 299 -13.08 11.22 -23.35
CA VAL A 299 -14.09 10.24 -22.94
C VAL A 299 -15.38 10.48 -23.75
N PRO A 300 -15.75 9.61 -24.69
CA PRO A 300 -16.87 9.84 -25.59
C PRO A 300 -18.23 9.61 -24.92
N GLY A 301 -19.25 10.35 -25.35
CA GLY A 301 -20.65 10.11 -24.99
C GLY A 301 -21.18 10.86 -23.76
N VAL A 302 -20.32 11.59 -23.04
CA VAL A 302 -20.76 12.56 -22.03
C VAL A 302 -21.45 13.73 -22.75
N SER A 303 -22.71 13.98 -22.44
CA SER A 303 -23.60 14.85 -23.24
C SER A 303 -23.55 16.32 -22.83
N ALA A 304 -23.19 16.61 -21.58
CA ALA A 304 -23.08 17.95 -21.01
C ALA A 304 -22.07 17.96 -19.85
N PRO A 305 -21.60 19.13 -19.39
CA PRO A 305 -20.80 19.26 -18.19
C PRO A 305 -21.55 18.66 -16.97
N LYS A 306 -20.94 17.67 -16.33
CA LYS A 306 -21.51 16.97 -15.16
C LYS A 306 -20.72 17.29 -13.91
N MET A 307 -21.42 17.31 -12.77
CA MET A 307 -20.75 17.24 -11.47
C MET A 307 -20.46 15.77 -11.17
N MET A 308 -19.33 15.30 -11.70
CA MET A 308 -18.80 13.96 -11.46
C MET A 308 -17.73 14.08 -10.37
N HIS A 309 -18.02 13.54 -9.19
CA HIS A 309 -17.13 13.60 -8.04
C HIS A 309 -16.07 12.49 -8.10
N ASP A 310 -16.50 11.25 -8.27
CA ASP A 310 -15.67 10.04 -8.25
C ASP A 310 -15.98 9.13 -9.45
N PHE A 311 -15.24 8.02 -9.58
CA PHE A 311 -15.30 7.07 -10.67
C PHE A 311 -14.74 5.70 -10.26
N GLY A 312 -15.16 4.64 -10.95
CA GLY A 312 -14.67 3.28 -10.68
C GLY A 312 -13.45 2.93 -11.53
N VAL A 313 -12.43 2.32 -10.94
CA VAL A 313 -11.28 1.77 -11.68
C VAL A 313 -10.96 0.37 -11.18
N SER A 314 -10.89 -0.58 -12.11
CA SER A 314 -10.44 -1.96 -11.91
C SER A 314 -9.09 -2.15 -12.61
N ARG A 315 -8.46 -3.33 -12.50
CA ARG A 315 -7.17 -3.64 -13.15
C ARG A 315 -7.18 -3.41 -14.66
N SER A 316 -8.29 -3.69 -15.32
CA SER A 316 -8.37 -3.64 -16.78
C SER A 316 -9.43 -2.69 -17.33
N HIS A 317 -10.37 -2.20 -16.51
CA HIS A 317 -11.46 -1.31 -16.94
C HIS A 317 -11.65 -0.08 -16.05
N THR A 318 -12.25 0.96 -16.63
CA THR A 318 -12.69 2.18 -15.94
C THR A 318 -14.19 2.37 -16.13
N VAL A 319 -14.87 2.85 -15.10
CA VAL A 319 -16.31 3.17 -15.06
C VAL A 319 -16.48 4.66 -14.77
N ILE A 320 -16.93 5.41 -15.76
CA ILE A 320 -17.24 6.84 -15.69
C ILE A 320 -18.72 7.05 -15.31
N LEU A 321 -18.99 7.95 -14.37
CA LEU A 321 -20.32 8.20 -13.84
C LEU A 321 -20.96 9.44 -14.49
N ASP A 322 -21.86 9.24 -15.45
CA ASP A 322 -22.65 10.30 -16.05
C ASP A 322 -24.06 10.34 -15.44
N LEU A 323 -24.12 10.97 -14.27
CA LEU A 323 -25.33 11.07 -13.46
C LEU A 323 -26.15 12.31 -13.87
N PRO A 324 -27.46 12.37 -13.56
CA PRO A 324 -28.31 13.51 -13.89
C PRO A 324 -28.09 14.72 -12.95
N LEU A 325 -26.82 14.97 -12.58
CA LEU A 325 -26.37 16.12 -11.81
C LEU A 325 -25.44 16.98 -12.67
N THR A 326 -25.98 18.05 -13.21
CA THR A 326 -25.30 18.94 -14.16
C THR A 326 -24.54 20.04 -13.44
N LEU A 327 -23.38 20.43 -13.97
CA LEU A 327 -22.65 21.63 -13.57
C LEU A 327 -22.47 22.50 -14.83
N ASP A 328 -23.55 23.14 -15.27
CA ASP A 328 -23.60 23.80 -16.58
C ASP A 328 -24.01 25.27 -16.44
N PRO A 329 -23.08 26.22 -16.65
CA PRO A 329 -23.41 27.65 -16.63
C PRO A 329 -24.51 28.06 -17.63
N ARG A 330 -24.72 27.28 -18.70
CA ARG A 330 -25.78 27.53 -19.70
C ARG A 330 -27.18 27.30 -19.13
N ASN A 331 -27.32 26.61 -17.99
CA ASN A 331 -28.59 26.44 -17.30
C ASN A 331 -29.24 27.78 -16.91
N LEU A 332 -28.42 28.82 -16.64
CA LEU A 332 -28.91 30.15 -16.30
C LEU A 332 -29.75 30.78 -17.42
N ILE A 333 -29.48 30.45 -18.69
CA ILE A 333 -30.27 30.91 -19.84
C ILE A 333 -31.70 30.34 -19.79
N ARG A 334 -31.86 29.16 -19.17
CA ARG A 334 -33.14 28.46 -19.01
C ARG A 334 -33.81 28.75 -17.66
N GLY A 335 -33.26 29.67 -16.86
CA GLY A 335 -33.75 29.96 -15.51
C GLY A 335 -33.50 28.85 -14.49
N VAL A 336 -32.55 27.95 -14.76
CA VAL A 336 -32.19 26.83 -13.88
C VAL A 336 -30.83 27.12 -13.23
N PRO A 337 -30.58 26.71 -11.97
CA PRO A 337 -29.28 26.87 -11.32
C PRO A 337 -28.13 26.23 -12.11
N VAL A 338 -26.91 26.74 -11.91
CA VAL A 338 -25.70 26.24 -12.57
C VAL A 338 -25.45 24.77 -12.21
N LEU A 339 -25.61 24.45 -10.93
CA LEU A 339 -25.60 23.08 -10.44
C LEU A 339 -27.05 22.61 -10.22
N SER A 340 -27.50 21.63 -11.01
CA SER A 340 -28.90 21.21 -11.05
C SER A 340 -29.05 19.71 -11.22
N TYR A 341 -30.01 19.13 -10.49
CA TYR A 341 -30.36 17.70 -10.51
C TYR A 341 -31.67 17.47 -11.28
N ASP A 342 -31.65 16.58 -12.26
CA ASP A 342 -32.84 16.17 -13.02
C ASP A 342 -33.29 14.76 -12.58
N SER A 343 -34.28 14.71 -11.68
CA SER A 343 -34.84 13.45 -11.19
C SER A 343 -35.49 12.56 -12.26
N ARG A 344 -35.76 13.07 -13.46
CA ARG A 344 -36.32 12.27 -14.59
C ARG A 344 -35.25 11.74 -15.54
N GLY A 345 -34.03 12.26 -15.46
CA GLY A 345 -32.93 11.85 -16.33
C GLY A 345 -32.34 10.50 -15.91
N PRO A 346 -31.86 9.66 -16.85
CA PRO A 346 -31.21 8.41 -16.49
C PRO A 346 -29.84 8.67 -15.84
N ALA A 347 -29.46 7.80 -14.89
CA ALA A 347 -28.08 7.67 -14.47
C ALA A 347 -27.34 6.74 -15.43
N ARG A 348 -26.22 7.19 -16.00
CA ARG A 348 -25.47 6.46 -17.02
C ARG A 348 -24.06 6.11 -16.54
N TYR A 349 -23.60 4.90 -16.87
CA TYR A 349 -22.29 4.36 -16.51
C TYR A 349 -21.53 4.01 -17.78
N GLY A 350 -20.41 4.67 -17.99
CA GLY A 350 -19.54 4.45 -19.14
C GLY A 350 -18.40 3.51 -18.80
N VAL A 351 -18.41 2.30 -19.33
CA VAL A 351 -17.39 1.27 -19.07
C VAL A 351 -16.48 1.13 -20.28
N PHE A 352 -15.17 1.18 -20.09
CA PHE A 352 -14.17 1.00 -21.14
C PHE A 352 -12.89 0.34 -20.62
N PRO A 353 -12.14 -0.38 -21.48
CA PRO A 353 -10.82 -0.88 -21.10
C PRO A 353 -9.89 0.28 -20.75
N ARG A 354 -9.18 0.19 -19.63
CA ARG A 354 -8.40 1.26 -18.98
C ARG A 354 -7.60 2.13 -19.97
N TYR A 355 -6.95 1.52 -20.97
CA TYR A 355 -6.08 2.21 -21.92
C TYR A 355 -6.75 2.64 -23.24
N ARG A 356 -8.06 2.39 -23.38
CA ARG A 356 -8.85 2.56 -24.62
C ARG A 356 -10.22 3.19 -24.33
N PRO A 357 -10.28 4.48 -23.91
CA PRO A 357 -11.54 5.19 -23.70
C PRO A 357 -12.39 5.32 -24.97
N ASP A 358 -11.80 5.12 -26.15
CA ASP A 358 -12.51 5.04 -27.42
C ASP A 358 -13.44 3.82 -27.54
N LEU A 359 -13.24 2.76 -26.75
CA LEU A 359 -14.07 1.55 -26.72
C LEU A 359 -15.20 1.61 -25.69
N MET A 360 -15.69 2.83 -25.43
CA MET A 360 -16.73 3.13 -24.44
C MET A 360 -18.05 2.38 -24.69
N ARG A 361 -18.61 1.81 -23.63
CA ARG A 361 -19.95 1.24 -23.58
C ARG A 361 -20.77 1.91 -22.49
N TRP A 362 -21.93 2.46 -22.83
CA TRP A 362 -22.83 3.14 -21.90
C TRP A 362 -23.96 2.22 -21.42
N PHE A 363 -24.25 2.31 -20.14
CA PHE A 363 -25.23 1.52 -19.41
C PHE A 363 -26.13 2.48 -18.63
N GLU A 364 -27.45 2.28 -18.62
CA GLU A 364 -28.41 3.22 -18.02
C GLU A 364 -29.22 2.57 -16.90
N THR A 365 -29.51 3.36 -15.86
CA THR A 365 -30.38 2.99 -14.74
C THR A 365 -31.29 4.17 -14.38
N SER A 366 -32.22 3.94 -13.45
CA SER A 366 -33.04 5.01 -12.85
C SER A 366 -32.17 6.12 -12.26
N ALA A 367 -32.69 7.35 -12.26
CA ALA A 367 -32.00 8.50 -11.68
C ALA A 367 -31.46 8.22 -10.27
N CYS A 368 -30.20 8.57 -10.06
CA CYS A 368 -29.55 8.53 -8.74
C CYS A 368 -28.33 9.45 -8.73
N VAL A 369 -27.77 9.66 -7.54
CA VAL A 369 -26.51 10.36 -7.34
C VAL A 369 -25.53 9.40 -6.66
N ILE A 370 -24.26 9.45 -7.04
CA ILE A 370 -23.16 8.71 -6.39
C ILE A 370 -22.06 9.74 -6.20
N PHE A 371 -21.72 10.01 -4.94
CA PHE A 371 -20.56 10.82 -4.60
C PHE A 371 -19.32 9.95 -4.50
N HIS A 372 -19.38 8.87 -3.71
CA HIS A 372 -18.23 8.00 -3.47
C HIS A 372 -18.41 6.59 -4.01
N THR A 373 -17.37 6.08 -4.65
CA THR A 373 -17.21 4.69 -5.03
C THR A 373 -16.27 4.00 -4.04
N ALA A 374 -16.69 2.83 -3.56
CA ALA A 374 -15.95 2.04 -2.59
C ALA A 374 -14.84 1.23 -3.26
N ASN A 375 -15.18 0.50 -4.33
CA ASN A 375 -14.22 -0.31 -5.09
C ASN A 375 -14.74 -0.66 -6.49
N CYS A 376 -13.85 -1.07 -7.39
CA CYS A 376 -14.19 -1.57 -8.71
C CYS A 376 -13.22 -2.70 -9.10
N TRP A 377 -13.70 -3.84 -9.62
CA TRP A 377 -12.84 -4.98 -9.98
C TRP A 377 -13.38 -5.79 -11.16
N ASP A 378 -12.49 -6.50 -11.83
CA ASP A 378 -12.82 -7.40 -12.93
C ASP A 378 -13.10 -8.83 -12.44
N THR A 379 -14.02 -9.55 -13.07
CA THR A 379 -14.27 -10.98 -12.86
C THR A 379 -14.38 -11.70 -14.20
N ALA A 380 -13.70 -12.84 -14.34
CA ALA A 380 -13.84 -13.68 -15.53
C ALA A 380 -15.18 -14.42 -15.47
N THR A 381 -16.07 -14.18 -16.44
CA THR A 381 -17.33 -14.92 -16.56
C THR A 381 -17.13 -16.15 -17.45
N GLN A 382 -17.55 -17.33 -16.99
CA GLN A 382 -17.60 -18.51 -17.87
C GLN A 382 -18.67 -18.30 -18.95
N PRO A 383 -18.42 -18.72 -20.21
CA PRO A 383 -19.39 -18.53 -21.29
C PRO A 383 -20.68 -19.30 -20.97
N VAL A 384 -21.78 -18.55 -20.82
CA VAL A 384 -23.13 -19.11 -20.73
C VAL A 384 -23.56 -19.49 -22.15
N GLU A 385 -23.66 -20.79 -22.41
CA GLU A 385 -24.24 -21.47 -23.57
C GLU A 385 -24.20 -20.74 -24.94
N SER A 386 -23.28 -21.25 -25.79
CA SER A 386 -23.24 -21.18 -27.26
C SER A 386 -23.40 -19.80 -27.92
N HIS A 387 -22.29 -19.09 -28.15
CA HIS A 387 -21.94 -18.45 -29.44
C HIS A 387 -20.68 -17.55 -29.40
N SER A 388 -19.96 -17.43 -28.28
CA SER A 388 -18.66 -16.73 -28.23
C SER A 388 -17.51 -17.61 -27.72
N GLU A 389 -16.38 -17.62 -28.44
CA GLU A 389 -15.18 -18.43 -28.13
C GLU A 389 -14.23 -17.78 -27.11
N SER A 390 -14.58 -16.62 -26.54
CA SER A 390 -13.73 -15.89 -25.57
C SER A 390 -14.47 -15.63 -24.24
N PRO A 391 -13.84 -15.86 -23.08
CA PRO A 391 -14.41 -15.49 -21.79
C PRO A 391 -14.70 -13.98 -21.76
N GLU A 392 -15.94 -13.60 -21.46
CA GLU A 392 -16.32 -12.20 -21.30
C GLU A 392 -15.86 -11.72 -19.92
N THR A 393 -15.27 -10.53 -19.83
CA THR A 393 -14.87 -9.92 -18.55
C THR A 393 -16.04 -9.11 -18.00
N SER A 394 -16.49 -9.43 -16.79
CA SER A 394 -17.46 -8.63 -16.05
C SER A 394 -16.75 -7.58 -15.19
N VAL A 395 -17.25 -6.35 -15.19
CA VAL A 395 -16.73 -5.24 -14.37
C VAL A 395 -17.71 -4.97 -13.24
N ASN A 396 -17.22 -5.00 -12.01
CA ASN A 396 -18.01 -4.85 -10.80
C ASN A 396 -17.71 -3.50 -10.15
N LEU A 397 -18.73 -2.84 -9.61
CA LEU A 397 -18.60 -1.56 -8.92
C LEU A 397 -19.39 -1.58 -7.61
N LEU A 398 -18.73 -1.18 -6.53
CA LEU A 398 -19.35 -0.85 -5.25
C LEU A 398 -19.39 0.67 -5.08
N ALA A 399 -20.57 1.23 -4.79
CA ALA A 399 -20.74 2.67 -4.68
C ALA A 399 -21.82 3.09 -3.68
N CYS A 400 -21.64 4.22 -3.02
CA CYS A 400 -22.65 4.84 -2.16
C CYS A 400 -23.68 5.55 -3.06
N ARG A 401 -24.86 4.93 -3.23
CA ARG A 401 -25.95 5.47 -4.06
C ARG A 401 -26.90 6.28 -3.18
N LEU A 402 -27.10 7.52 -3.57
CA LEU A 402 -28.12 8.43 -3.07
C LEU A 402 -29.30 8.48 -4.06
N THR A 403 -30.52 8.53 -3.52
CA THR A 403 -31.72 8.63 -4.36
C THR A 403 -31.93 10.04 -4.92
N SER A 404 -31.31 11.08 -4.35
CA SER A 404 -31.38 12.46 -4.85
C SER A 404 -30.09 13.25 -4.59
N ALA A 405 -30.04 14.52 -5.04
CA ALA A 405 -28.94 15.46 -4.80
C ALA A 405 -29.09 16.28 -3.50
N SER A 406 -29.94 15.87 -2.57
CA SER A 406 -30.25 16.60 -1.33
C SER A 406 -29.04 17.01 -0.49
N MET A 407 -27.98 16.20 -0.49
CA MET A 407 -26.71 16.49 0.20
C MET A 407 -26.09 17.80 -0.29
N VAL A 408 -26.18 18.10 -1.60
CA VAL A 408 -25.67 19.34 -2.19
C VAL A 408 -26.42 20.56 -1.66
N PHE A 409 -27.74 20.47 -1.52
CA PHE A 409 -28.56 21.59 -1.04
C PHE A 409 -28.40 21.78 0.47
N SER A 410 -28.40 20.66 1.23
CA SER A 410 -28.27 20.67 2.69
C SER A 410 -26.92 21.25 3.13
N ALA A 411 -25.83 20.96 2.40
CA ALA A 411 -24.50 21.51 2.69
C ALA A 411 -24.36 23.03 2.49
N GLY A 412 -25.32 23.66 1.79
CA GLY A 412 -25.49 25.11 1.69
C GLY A 412 -26.59 25.67 2.60
N ASN A 413 -27.16 24.86 3.49
CA ASN A 413 -28.35 25.18 4.30
C ASN A 413 -29.52 25.70 3.44
N LEU A 414 -29.69 25.11 2.25
CA LEU A 414 -30.74 25.44 1.29
C LEU A 414 -31.83 24.35 1.29
N PRO A 415 -33.10 24.71 1.02
CA PRO A 415 -34.15 23.72 0.85
C PRO A 415 -33.84 22.84 -0.35
N THR A 416 -33.98 21.53 -0.19
CA THR A 416 -33.89 20.58 -1.31
C THR A 416 -35.06 20.84 -2.26
N PRO A 417 -34.83 20.95 -3.59
CA PRO A 417 -35.90 21.12 -4.55
C PRO A 417 -36.92 19.97 -4.44
N ALA A 418 -38.21 20.29 -4.56
CA ALA A 418 -39.24 19.26 -4.61
C ALA A 418 -38.96 18.33 -5.79
N ALA A 419 -38.85 17.03 -5.54
CA ALA A 419 -38.75 16.04 -6.61
C ALA A 419 -39.97 16.16 -7.53
N GLU A 420 -39.76 16.08 -8.84
CA GLU A 420 -40.90 16.04 -9.75
C GLU A 420 -41.72 14.75 -9.50
N PRO A 421 -43.06 14.80 -9.61
CA PRO A 421 -43.90 13.63 -9.36
C PRO A 421 -43.53 12.47 -10.29
N VAL A 422 -43.09 11.36 -9.72
CA VAL A 422 -42.90 10.07 -10.44
C VAL A 422 -44.05 9.12 -10.12
N PRO A 423 -44.38 8.15 -10.99
CA PRO A 423 -45.40 7.16 -10.69
C PRO A 423 -45.07 6.43 -9.37
N PRO A 424 -46.07 6.05 -8.54
CA PRO A 424 -45.84 5.47 -7.21
C PRO A 424 -44.92 4.25 -7.19
N GLU A 425 -44.91 3.46 -8.27
CA GLU A 425 -44.03 2.31 -8.48
C GLU A 425 -42.53 2.65 -8.62
N TYR A 426 -42.19 3.91 -8.93
CA TYR A 426 -40.82 4.42 -9.06
C TYR A 426 -40.43 5.40 -7.94
N ALA A 427 -41.32 5.65 -6.98
CA ALA A 427 -41.06 6.55 -5.86
C ALA A 427 -40.18 5.86 -4.81
N GLU A 428 -38.88 6.21 -4.78
CA GLU A 428 -37.95 5.78 -3.73
C GLU A 428 -37.89 6.82 -2.59
N GLU A 429 -37.83 6.34 -1.35
CA GLU A 429 -37.56 7.21 -0.20
C GLU A 429 -36.13 7.77 -0.25
N GLU A 430 -35.89 8.86 0.46
CA GLU A 430 -34.55 9.46 0.53
C GLU A 430 -33.58 8.56 1.32
N GLN A 431 -32.56 8.05 0.65
CA GLN A 431 -31.66 7.03 1.19
C GLN A 431 -30.24 7.20 0.64
N CYS A 432 -29.23 6.79 1.42
CA CYS A 432 -27.86 6.64 0.97
C CYS A 432 -27.29 5.29 1.40
N ARG A 433 -27.04 4.38 0.46
CA ARG A 433 -26.67 2.99 0.78
C ARG A 433 -25.51 2.51 -0.07
N LEU A 434 -24.82 1.47 0.40
CA LEU A 434 -23.84 0.77 -0.42
C LEU A 434 -24.58 -0.08 -1.46
N TYR A 435 -24.29 0.15 -2.74
CA TYR A 435 -24.84 -0.58 -3.87
C TYR A 435 -23.77 -1.37 -4.61
N TYR A 436 -24.17 -2.51 -5.15
CA TYR A 436 -23.39 -3.31 -6.08
C TYR A 436 -23.95 -3.15 -7.50
N TYR A 437 -23.05 -2.97 -8.46
CA TYR A 437 -23.32 -2.96 -9.89
C TYR A 437 -22.39 -3.96 -10.57
N SER A 438 -22.88 -4.65 -11.60
CA SER A 438 -22.09 -5.50 -12.48
C SER A 438 -22.36 -5.13 -13.94
N PHE A 439 -21.34 -5.13 -14.79
CA PHE A 439 -21.39 -4.81 -16.22
C PHE A 439 -20.74 -5.96 -17.01
N PRO A 440 -21.19 -6.30 -18.23
CA PRO A 440 -22.15 -5.58 -19.08
C PRO A 440 -23.62 -5.87 -18.77
N LEU A 441 -23.91 -6.91 -18.01
CA LEU A 441 -25.26 -7.21 -17.56
C LEU A 441 -25.56 -6.34 -16.33
N ILE A 442 -26.22 -5.19 -16.49
CA ILE A 442 -26.87 -4.47 -15.37
C ILE A 442 -28.06 -5.29 -14.80
N ARG A 443 -27.91 -6.61 -14.69
CA ARG A 443 -28.88 -7.51 -14.04
C ARG A 443 -28.73 -7.48 -12.52
N HIS A 444 -27.61 -6.98 -12.03
CA HIS A 444 -27.25 -7.01 -10.63
C HIS A 444 -27.02 -5.59 -10.11
N GLN A 445 -28.12 -4.87 -9.86
CA GLN A 445 -28.15 -3.60 -9.13
C GLN A 445 -28.99 -3.78 -7.87
N TRP A 446 -28.35 -3.83 -6.71
CA TRP A 446 -29.08 -3.85 -5.43
C TRP A 446 -28.27 -3.20 -4.31
N ALA A 447 -29.00 -2.72 -3.30
CA ALA A 447 -28.39 -2.28 -2.06
C ALA A 447 -27.82 -3.49 -1.31
N LEU A 448 -26.56 -3.40 -0.89
CA LEU A 448 -25.91 -4.33 0.02
C LEU A 448 -26.15 -3.95 1.50
N SER A 449 -26.56 -2.71 1.77
CA SER A 449 -26.80 -2.23 3.13
C SER A 449 -28.26 -1.81 3.33
N ALA A 450 -28.84 -2.22 4.47
CA ALA A 450 -30.12 -1.68 4.94
C ALA A 450 -29.93 -0.33 5.67
N ILE A 451 -28.74 -0.14 6.28
CA ILE A 451 -28.33 1.08 6.96
C ILE A 451 -27.76 2.11 5.98
N SER A 452 -27.79 3.38 6.41
CA SER A 452 -27.10 4.49 5.74
C SER A 452 -25.60 4.22 5.68
N PHE A 453 -24.95 4.46 4.55
CA PHE A 453 -23.50 4.24 4.41
C PHE A 453 -22.87 5.26 3.45
N GLU A 454 -21.82 5.94 3.92
CA GLU A 454 -21.00 6.89 3.15
C GLU A 454 -19.54 6.87 3.60
N PHE A 455 -18.69 7.59 2.87
CA PHE A 455 -17.24 7.67 3.10
C PHE A 455 -16.59 6.27 3.13
N PRO A 456 -16.77 5.48 2.06
CA PRO A 456 -16.25 4.12 2.00
C PRO A 456 -14.72 4.12 1.91
N THR A 457 -14.09 3.15 2.55
CA THR A 457 -12.67 2.85 2.43
C THR A 457 -12.42 1.35 2.55
N LEU A 458 -11.26 0.90 2.06
CA LEU A 458 -10.82 -0.49 2.11
C LEU A 458 -9.29 -0.54 2.20
N SER A 459 -8.74 -1.74 2.44
CA SER A 459 -7.29 -1.92 2.42
C SER A 459 -6.72 -1.57 1.04
N PRO A 460 -5.76 -0.63 0.93
CA PRO A 460 -5.18 -0.23 -0.35
C PRO A 460 -4.64 -1.39 -1.20
N GLU A 461 -4.24 -2.50 -0.57
CA GLU A 461 -3.77 -3.72 -1.24
C GLU A 461 -4.83 -4.39 -2.11
N HIS A 462 -6.10 -4.29 -1.70
CA HIS A 462 -7.25 -4.84 -2.42
C HIS A 462 -7.91 -3.82 -3.36
N SER A 463 -7.36 -2.60 -3.45
CA SER A 463 -7.83 -1.60 -4.42
C SER A 463 -7.75 -2.16 -5.84
N MET A 464 -8.81 -1.95 -6.63
CA MET A 464 -8.94 -2.43 -7.99
C MET A 464 -9.03 -3.96 -8.15
N SER A 465 -9.14 -4.71 -7.05
CA SER A 465 -9.38 -6.16 -7.03
C SER A 465 -10.54 -6.52 -6.10
N GLU A 466 -10.93 -7.78 -6.05
CA GLU A 466 -11.97 -8.21 -5.13
C GLU A 466 -11.53 -7.96 -3.67
N ALA A 467 -12.41 -7.32 -2.89
CA ALA A 467 -12.18 -6.99 -1.50
C ALA A 467 -13.31 -7.59 -0.67
N ARG A 468 -12.97 -8.32 0.40
CA ARG A 468 -13.98 -8.92 1.29
C ARG A 468 -14.65 -7.89 2.18
N TYR A 469 -13.89 -6.92 2.69
CA TYR A 469 -14.37 -5.94 3.66
C TYR A 469 -14.29 -4.52 3.14
N VAL A 470 -15.37 -3.77 3.34
CA VAL A 470 -15.43 -2.32 3.15
C VAL A 470 -15.80 -1.68 4.48
N TYR A 471 -15.13 -0.58 4.81
CA TYR A 471 -15.36 0.21 6.01
C TYR A 471 -15.95 1.56 5.62
N GLY A 472 -16.73 2.18 6.48
CA GLY A 472 -17.26 3.50 6.21
C GLY A 472 -18.03 4.06 7.39
N CYS A 473 -18.66 5.20 7.16
CA CYS A 473 -19.45 5.91 8.14
C CYS A 473 -20.92 5.55 8.01
N SER A 474 -21.64 5.59 9.13
CA SER A 474 -23.09 5.44 9.17
C SER A 474 -23.70 6.45 10.16
N THR A 475 -24.97 6.75 9.95
CA THR A 475 -25.79 7.59 10.83
C THR A 475 -26.77 6.69 11.59
N ALA A 476 -27.19 7.13 12.78
CA ALA A 476 -28.28 6.48 13.52
C ALA A 476 -29.61 6.60 12.75
N ASP A 477 -29.74 7.63 11.91
CA ASP A 477 -30.88 7.91 11.06
C ASP A 477 -30.83 7.20 9.68
N ALA A 478 -32.00 7.07 9.05
CA ALA A 478 -32.18 6.43 7.74
C ALA A 478 -31.51 7.15 6.56
N SER A 479 -31.02 8.38 6.77
CA SER A 479 -30.48 9.24 5.73
C SER A 479 -29.38 10.17 6.24
N TYR A 480 -28.60 10.72 5.30
CA TYR A 480 -27.70 11.84 5.52
C TYR A 480 -28.38 13.20 5.32
N THR A 481 -29.69 13.22 5.01
CA THR A 481 -30.50 14.44 4.93
C THR A 481 -30.57 15.09 6.29
N VAL A 482 -30.43 16.41 6.31
CA VAL A 482 -30.44 17.18 7.55
C VAL A 482 -31.63 18.13 7.55
N ALA A 483 -32.29 18.27 8.70
CA ALA A 483 -33.24 19.36 8.89
C ALA A 483 -32.53 20.71 8.69
N LEU A 484 -33.18 21.66 8.00
CA LEU A 484 -32.67 23.02 7.81
C LEU A 484 -32.18 23.60 9.16
N GLY A 485 -30.96 24.12 9.18
CA GLY A 485 -30.32 24.64 10.39
C GLY A 485 -29.52 23.64 11.22
N LYS A 486 -29.47 22.34 10.86
CA LYS A 486 -28.62 21.33 11.48
C LYS A 486 -27.58 20.80 10.47
N ALA A 487 -26.54 20.10 10.93
CA ALA A 487 -25.57 19.39 10.09
C ALA A 487 -25.63 17.86 10.33
N ALA A 488 -25.37 17.04 9.30
CA ALA A 488 -25.44 15.59 9.38
C ALA A 488 -24.38 15.07 10.35
N LYS A 489 -24.77 14.25 11.33
CA LYS A 489 -23.86 13.73 12.34
C LYS A 489 -23.57 12.25 12.09
N ILE A 490 -22.32 11.96 11.77
CA ILE A 490 -21.81 10.58 11.76
C ILE A 490 -21.76 10.11 13.21
N THR A 491 -22.37 8.95 13.49
CA THR A 491 -22.50 8.40 14.85
C THR A 491 -21.91 7.01 14.97
N HIS A 492 -21.73 6.31 13.84
CA HIS A 492 -21.27 4.94 13.80
C HIS A 492 -20.21 4.74 12.72
N LEU A 493 -19.27 3.84 12.99
CA LEU A 493 -18.39 3.24 11.99
C LEU A 493 -18.96 1.86 11.63
N ALA A 494 -19.01 1.55 10.33
CA ALA A 494 -19.56 0.31 9.83
C ALA A 494 -18.49 -0.49 9.08
N LYS A 495 -18.42 -1.80 9.37
CA LYS A 495 -17.66 -2.80 8.62
C LYS A 495 -18.64 -3.70 7.89
N MET A 496 -18.47 -3.85 6.58
CA MET A 496 -19.33 -4.67 5.74
C MET A 496 -18.53 -5.82 5.12
N ASP A 497 -18.97 -7.06 5.32
CA ASP A 497 -18.50 -8.23 4.54
C ASP A 497 -19.22 -8.23 3.19
N VAL A 498 -18.65 -7.51 2.23
CA VAL A 498 -19.27 -7.28 0.92
C VAL A 498 -19.25 -8.54 0.07
N SER A 499 -18.25 -9.42 0.20
CA SER A 499 -18.26 -10.73 -0.49
C SER A 499 -19.45 -11.58 -0.06
N ALA A 500 -19.72 -11.68 1.25
CA ALA A 500 -20.88 -12.41 1.75
C ALA A 500 -22.22 -11.75 1.36
N LEU A 501 -22.28 -10.42 1.29
CA LEU A 501 -23.47 -9.69 0.85
C LEU A 501 -23.73 -9.87 -0.65
N ILE A 502 -22.68 -9.83 -1.48
CA ILE A 502 -22.77 -10.07 -2.92
C ILE A 502 -23.18 -11.51 -3.18
N ALA A 503 -22.55 -12.50 -2.54
CA ALA A 503 -22.91 -13.92 -2.69
C ALA A 503 -24.40 -14.17 -2.38
N ARG A 504 -24.90 -13.60 -1.28
CA ARG A 504 -26.33 -13.67 -0.93
C ARG A 504 -27.23 -12.97 -1.95
N GLY A 505 -26.83 -11.80 -2.45
CA GLY A 505 -27.59 -11.05 -3.46
C GLY A 505 -27.65 -11.75 -4.82
N VAL A 506 -26.58 -12.44 -5.21
CA VAL A 506 -26.54 -13.26 -6.44
C VAL A 506 -27.45 -14.48 -6.32
N GLU A 507 -27.45 -15.17 -5.16
CA GLU A 507 -28.32 -16.32 -4.91
C GLU A 507 -29.80 -15.91 -4.78
N ARG A 508 -30.09 -14.80 -4.10
CA ARG A 508 -31.44 -14.30 -3.85
C ARG A 508 -31.46 -12.76 -3.79
N PRO A 509 -31.75 -12.07 -4.91
CA PRO A 509 -31.78 -10.61 -4.96
C PRO A 509 -32.76 -10.03 -3.92
N PRO A 510 -32.30 -9.16 -3.00
CA PRO A 510 -33.13 -8.65 -1.92
C PRO A 510 -34.10 -7.55 -2.41
N GLN A 511 -35.28 -7.46 -1.78
CA GLN A 511 -36.20 -6.33 -1.91
C GLN A 511 -35.75 -5.18 -0.98
N PRO A 512 -35.92 -3.89 -1.35
CA PRO A 512 -35.51 -2.76 -0.50
C PRO A 512 -36.24 -2.74 0.86
N VAL A 513 -35.48 -2.67 1.97
CA VAL A 513 -36.02 -2.58 3.34
C VAL A 513 -35.99 -1.12 3.85
N ARG A 514 -36.92 -0.69 4.73
CA ARG A 514 -37.05 0.69 5.28
C ARG A 514 -36.85 0.70 6.81
N GLY A 515 -36.27 1.77 7.40
CA GLY A 515 -36.13 1.94 8.88
C GLY A 515 -35.71 3.36 9.29
N GLN A 516 -36.06 3.83 10.51
CA GLN A 516 -35.99 5.23 11.04
C GLN A 516 -35.65 5.26 12.57
N LEU A 517 -34.98 6.33 13.10
CA LEU A 517 -35.24 7.12 14.36
C LEU A 517 -33.98 7.86 14.97
N GLY A 518 -34.20 9.09 15.52
CA GLY A 518 -33.21 10.14 15.97
C GLY A 518 -32.89 10.24 17.49
N GLU A 519 -32.62 11.38 18.17
CA GLU A 519 -32.20 12.78 17.88
C GLU A 519 -31.66 13.42 19.21
N ASP A 520 -30.56 14.20 19.20
CA ASP A 520 -30.27 15.41 20.07
C ASP A 520 -28.79 15.90 20.16
N GLY A 521 -27.83 15.30 19.45
CA GLY A 521 -26.39 15.51 19.73
C GLY A 521 -25.72 16.87 19.43
N ALA A 522 -25.73 17.80 20.40
CA ALA A 522 -24.90 19.02 20.41
C ALA A 522 -23.53 18.86 21.13
N CYS A 523 -22.54 19.71 20.80
CA CYS A 523 -21.17 19.72 21.36
C CYS A 523 -20.73 21.17 21.69
N GLY A 524 -20.05 21.38 22.84
CA GLY A 524 -19.74 22.71 23.42
C GLY A 524 -18.36 23.30 23.10
N ALA A 525 -18.15 24.56 23.49
CA ALA A 525 -16.98 25.39 23.10
C ALA A 525 -15.62 25.02 23.75
N GLY A 526 -15.58 24.06 24.68
CA GLY A 526 -14.35 23.53 25.30
C GLY A 526 -13.96 22.12 24.85
N ALA A 527 -14.54 21.64 23.74
CA ALA A 527 -14.30 20.27 23.26
C ALA A 527 -12.91 20.11 22.64
N ALA A 528 -12.25 18.98 22.94
CA ALA A 528 -11.04 18.50 22.26
C ALA A 528 -11.40 17.34 21.32
N SER A 529 -10.62 17.15 20.26
CA SER A 529 -10.79 16.03 19.33
C SER A 529 -9.92 14.84 19.72
N GLU A 530 -10.37 13.63 19.43
CA GLU A 530 -9.61 12.40 19.62
C GLU A 530 -9.44 11.67 18.28
N LEU A 531 -8.27 11.06 18.08
CA LEU A 531 -8.04 10.08 17.02
C LEU A 531 -8.09 8.67 17.63
N TRP A 532 -9.02 7.85 17.15
CA TRP A 532 -9.19 6.47 17.62
C TRP A 532 -8.47 5.48 16.70
N ILE A 533 -7.64 4.63 17.29
CA ILE A 533 -7.01 3.49 16.62
C ILE A 533 -7.80 2.24 16.99
N ILE A 534 -8.37 1.55 16.01
CA ILE A 534 -9.30 0.43 16.22
C ILE A 534 -8.76 -0.79 15.48
N ASP A 535 -8.90 -1.97 16.09
CA ASP A 535 -8.67 -3.23 15.40
C ASP A 535 -9.76 -3.44 14.32
N ALA A 536 -9.36 -3.37 13.05
CA ALA A 536 -10.26 -3.51 11.91
C ALA A 536 -10.87 -4.91 11.77
N VAL A 537 -10.27 -5.95 12.37
CA VAL A 537 -10.80 -7.32 12.32
C VAL A 537 -12.01 -7.44 13.24
N THR A 538 -11.86 -7.05 14.50
CA THR A 538 -12.90 -7.23 15.52
C THR A 538 -13.89 -6.06 15.58
N MET A 539 -13.44 -4.83 15.29
CA MET A 539 -14.17 -3.57 15.50
C MET A 539 -14.73 -3.41 16.93
N GLY A 540 -14.29 -4.23 17.88
CA GLY A 540 -14.90 -4.39 19.20
C GLY A 540 -14.27 -3.53 20.29
N SER A 541 -13.05 -3.01 20.06
CA SER A 541 -12.32 -2.21 21.03
C SER A 541 -11.43 -1.16 20.37
N VAL A 542 -11.38 0.03 20.96
CA VAL A 542 -10.40 1.08 20.63
C VAL A 542 -9.05 0.68 21.27
N VAL A 543 -8.04 0.44 20.45
CA VAL A 543 -6.69 0.00 20.82
C VAL A 543 -5.88 1.16 21.42
N ALA A 544 -6.06 2.36 20.89
CA ALA A 544 -5.48 3.58 21.43
C ALA A 544 -6.34 4.82 21.13
N ARG A 545 -6.26 5.81 22.01
CA ARG A 545 -6.87 7.14 21.85
C ARG A 545 -5.79 8.20 21.93
N VAL A 546 -5.60 8.93 20.84
CA VAL A 546 -4.70 10.09 20.81
C VAL A 546 -5.52 11.35 21.05
N GLU A 547 -5.20 12.07 22.11
CA GLU A 547 -5.82 13.35 22.44
C GLU A 547 -5.15 14.44 21.60
N LEU A 548 -5.94 15.13 20.77
CA LEU A 548 -5.41 16.20 19.93
C LEU A 548 -5.34 17.50 20.74
N PRO A 549 -4.31 18.35 20.53
CA PRO A 549 -4.11 19.58 21.31
C PRO A 549 -5.17 20.66 21.04
N GLN A 550 -6.05 20.42 20.07
CA GLN A 550 -7.14 21.30 19.70
C GLN A 550 -8.29 20.49 19.08
N ARG A 551 -9.42 21.17 18.88
CA ARG A 551 -10.56 20.64 18.15
C ARG A 551 -10.30 20.69 16.65
N GLU A 552 -10.59 19.59 15.96
CA GLU A 552 -10.57 19.48 14.50
C GLU A 552 -11.98 19.67 13.89
N ALA A 553 -12.07 20.40 12.78
CA ALA A 553 -13.34 20.63 12.08
C ALA A 553 -13.77 19.39 11.27
N VAL A 554 -15.07 19.27 10.96
CA VAL A 554 -15.58 18.15 10.15
C VAL A 554 -15.10 18.28 8.70
N ASN A 555 -14.36 17.28 8.24
CA ASN A 555 -13.57 17.31 7.00
C ASN A 555 -13.97 16.17 6.02
N LYS A 556 -13.62 16.26 4.74
CA LYS A 556 -14.28 15.50 3.65
C LYS A 556 -13.64 14.15 3.26
N ALA A 557 -12.32 14.00 3.36
CA ALA A 557 -11.66 12.73 3.04
C ALA A 557 -10.32 12.56 3.79
N GLU A 558 -9.90 11.31 3.96
CA GLU A 558 -8.80 10.90 4.84
C GLU A 558 -7.80 10.04 4.06
N ALA A 559 -6.51 10.19 4.31
CA ALA A 559 -5.52 9.18 3.93
C ALA A 559 -4.58 8.91 5.10
N LEU A 560 -4.41 7.63 5.45
CA LEU A 560 -3.25 7.24 6.23
C LEU A 560 -2.05 7.30 5.27
N VAL A 561 -1.26 8.38 5.32
CA VAL A 561 0.04 8.41 4.64
C VAL A 561 1.04 7.67 5.52
N THR A 562 0.87 6.36 5.58
CA THR A 562 1.86 5.51 6.23
C THR A 562 3.20 5.68 5.51
N GLY A 563 4.10 6.46 6.10
CA GLY A 563 5.50 6.05 6.22
C GLY A 563 5.66 4.76 7.06
N GLY A 564 4.56 4.26 7.65
CA GLY A 564 4.38 2.92 8.18
C GLY A 564 4.51 1.89 7.05
N LYS A 565 5.60 1.18 7.14
CA LYS A 565 6.03 0.18 6.18
C LYS A 565 5.00 -0.95 6.14
N SER A 566 4.13 -0.99 5.11
CA SER A 566 3.62 -2.30 4.66
C SER A 566 4.86 -3.17 4.55
N HIS A 567 4.85 -4.40 5.07
CA HIS A 567 5.98 -5.31 4.89
C HIS A 567 6.15 -5.75 3.42
N GLY A 568 5.85 -4.87 2.46
CA GLY A 568 5.69 -5.12 1.05
C GLY A 568 4.81 -6.35 0.84
N LYS A 569 5.42 -7.45 0.38
CA LYS A 569 4.73 -8.74 0.20
C LYS A 569 4.51 -9.55 1.51
N GLY A 570 5.13 -9.18 2.62
CA GLY A 570 5.03 -9.82 3.94
C GLY A 570 6.33 -9.77 4.76
N LEU A 571 6.26 -10.12 6.05
CA LEU A 571 7.40 -10.23 6.95
C LEU A 571 7.87 -11.68 7.07
N ILE A 572 9.13 -11.95 6.74
CA ILE A 572 9.70 -13.29 6.76
C ILE A 572 10.73 -13.42 7.88
N LEU A 573 10.56 -14.41 8.76
CA LEU A 573 11.58 -14.78 9.74
C LEU A 573 12.66 -15.62 9.05
N VAL A 574 13.90 -15.13 9.02
CA VAL A 574 15.06 -15.90 8.57
C VAL A 574 15.93 -16.22 9.77
N THR A 575 15.98 -17.49 10.18
CA THR A 575 16.84 -17.89 11.31
C THR A 575 18.28 -18.10 10.87
N GLY A 576 19.25 -17.88 11.77
CA GLY A 576 20.67 -17.98 11.43
C GLY A 576 21.15 -16.86 10.50
N ALA A 577 20.59 -15.65 10.67
CA ALA A 577 20.67 -14.55 9.72
C ALA A 577 22.09 -14.04 9.41
N SER A 578 23.08 -14.33 10.27
CA SER A 578 24.49 -13.97 10.03
C SER A 578 25.28 -15.04 9.27
N SER A 579 24.63 -16.10 8.80
CA SER A 579 25.31 -17.25 8.17
C SER A 579 25.54 -17.05 6.67
N PHE A 580 26.48 -17.81 6.11
CA PHE A 580 26.81 -17.82 4.69
C PHE A 580 25.59 -18.05 3.77
N VAL A 581 24.69 -18.97 4.15
CA VAL A 581 23.48 -19.30 3.38
C VAL A 581 22.35 -18.29 3.60
N ALA A 582 22.18 -17.82 4.84
CA ALA A 582 21.10 -16.88 5.15
C ALA A 582 21.29 -15.50 4.50
N THR A 583 22.53 -15.01 4.38
CA THR A 583 22.81 -13.69 3.80
C THR A 583 22.19 -13.49 2.39
N PRO A 584 22.45 -14.34 1.39
CA PRO A 584 21.82 -14.19 0.07
C PRO A 584 20.31 -14.45 0.10
N ILE A 585 19.78 -15.29 1.02
CA ILE A 585 18.33 -15.43 1.24
C ILE A 585 17.74 -14.08 1.67
N ILE A 586 18.29 -13.45 2.70
CA ILE A 586 17.83 -12.13 3.19
C ILE A 586 17.88 -11.11 2.05
N LYS A 587 18.99 -11.04 1.31
CA LYS A 587 19.17 -10.15 0.16
C LYS A 587 18.07 -10.35 -0.88
N LEU A 588 17.79 -11.61 -1.23
CA LEU A 588 16.80 -11.97 -2.25
C LEU A 588 15.37 -11.64 -1.82
N PHE A 589 15.00 -11.92 -0.57
CA PHE A 589 13.68 -11.58 -0.03
C PHE A 589 13.48 -10.06 0.01
N ILE A 590 14.46 -9.30 0.52
CA ILE A 590 14.42 -7.82 0.54
C ILE A 590 14.31 -7.23 -0.87
N ALA A 591 15.05 -7.79 -1.84
CA ALA A 591 15.00 -7.38 -3.24
C ALA A 591 13.64 -7.64 -3.89
N ASN A 592 12.95 -8.71 -3.48
CA ASN A 592 11.62 -9.09 -3.95
C ASN A 592 10.47 -8.44 -3.16
N GLY A 593 10.78 -7.41 -2.36
CA GLY A 593 9.77 -6.62 -1.66
C GLY A 593 9.26 -7.23 -0.36
N TYR A 594 9.93 -8.25 0.18
CA TYR A 594 9.65 -8.72 1.54
C TYR A 594 10.42 -7.91 2.58
N TYR A 595 9.89 -7.89 3.79
CA TYR A 595 10.64 -7.49 4.96
C TYR A 595 11.17 -8.75 5.62
N VAL A 596 12.30 -8.61 6.29
CA VAL A 596 12.97 -9.72 6.92
C VAL A 596 13.18 -9.42 8.39
N ARG A 597 12.77 -10.36 9.23
CA ARG A 597 13.24 -10.45 10.61
C ARG A 597 14.35 -11.50 10.63
N GLY A 598 15.59 -11.07 10.76
CA GLY A 598 16.73 -11.97 10.93
C GLY A 598 16.84 -12.42 12.38
N GLN A 599 16.88 -13.72 12.66
CA GLN A 599 17.25 -14.18 14.00
C GLN A 599 18.78 -14.25 14.14
N ALA A 600 19.28 -13.71 15.25
CA ALA A 600 20.68 -13.71 15.63
C ALA A 600 20.86 -14.28 17.05
N ARG A 601 22.00 -14.92 17.31
CA ARG A 601 22.31 -15.51 18.64
C ARG A 601 22.71 -14.48 19.70
N SER A 602 23.10 -13.28 19.30
CA SER A 602 23.64 -12.25 20.20
C SER A 602 23.69 -10.90 19.51
N GLU A 603 23.79 -9.83 20.30
CA GLU A 603 23.99 -8.45 19.82
C GLU A 603 25.22 -8.32 18.91
N GLY A 604 26.32 -9.01 19.22
CA GLY A 604 27.49 -9.04 18.35
C GLY A 604 27.19 -9.64 16.97
N SER A 605 26.27 -10.60 16.90
CA SER A 605 25.84 -11.20 15.62
C SER A 605 24.87 -10.28 14.88
N ALA A 606 24.01 -9.54 15.58
CA ALA A 606 23.18 -8.48 15.01
C ALA A 606 24.03 -7.40 14.35
N LYS A 607 25.10 -6.93 15.02
CA LYS A 607 26.04 -5.95 14.46
C LYS A 607 26.68 -6.42 13.15
N ARG A 608 27.08 -7.70 13.06
CA ARG A 608 27.61 -8.28 11.82
C ARG A 608 26.59 -8.26 10.70
N ILE A 609 25.33 -8.58 10.98
CA ILE A 609 24.24 -8.53 9.99
C ILE A 609 24.05 -7.09 9.49
N HIS A 610 23.98 -6.10 10.38
CA HIS A 610 23.85 -4.70 9.97
C HIS A 610 25.05 -4.19 9.15
N LYS A 611 26.27 -4.67 9.43
CA LYS A 611 27.47 -4.35 8.62
C LYS A 611 27.36 -4.87 7.18
N VAL A 612 26.76 -6.04 6.99
CA VAL A 612 26.52 -6.65 5.66
C VAL A 612 25.38 -5.94 4.92
N PHE A 613 24.36 -5.48 5.65
CA PHE A 613 23.17 -4.83 5.09
C PHE A 613 23.02 -3.37 5.54
N PRO A 614 23.99 -2.48 5.26
CA PRO A 614 23.94 -1.09 5.73
C PRO A 614 22.76 -0.32 5.13
N ASP A 615 22.35 -0.69 3.91
CA ASP A 615 21.30 -0.01 3.15
C ASP A 615 19.92 -0.68 3.29
N ALA A 616 19.80 -1.74 4.10
CA ALA A 616 18.52 -2.41 4.29
C ALA A 616 17.48 -1.54 5.01
N GLY A 617 17.94 -0.56 5.80
CA GLY A 617 17.07 0.24 6.66
C GLY A 617 16.14 -0.67 7.47
N ASP A 618 14.87 -0.31 7.55
CA ASP A 618 13.89 -1.11 8.30
C ASP A 618 13.34 -2.31 7.50
N LYS A 619 13.81 -2.57 6.28
CA LYS A 619 13.48 -3.84 5.60
C LYS A 619 14.11 -5.05 6.29
N LEU A 620 15.08 -4.82 7.17
CA LEU A 620 15.72 -5.84 8.00
C LEU A 620 15.64 -5.46 9.48
N THR A 621 14.94 -6.27 10.27
CA THR A 621 14.92 -6.20 11.74
C THR A 621 15.62 -7.42 12.32
N ILE A 622 16.12 -7.34 13.55
CA ILE A 622 16.84 -8.46 14.19
C ILE A 622 16.10 -8.91 15.45
N ALA A 623 15.91 -10.22 15.59
CA ALA A 623 15.43 -10.85 16.82
C ALA A 623 16.58 -11.63 17.48
N ILE A 624 16.84 -11.37 18.75
CA ILE A 624 17.86 -12.10 19.51
C ILE A 624 17.24 -13.36 20.10
N VAL A 625 17.71 -14.53 19.64
CA VAL A 625 17.37 -15.84 20.21
C VAL A 625 18.69 -16.51 20.59
N PRO A 626 19.12 -16.42 21.87
CA PRO A 626 20.43 -16.90 22.30
C PRO A 626 20.59 -18.41 22.20
N ASP A 627 19.54 -19.16 22.55
CA ASP A 627 19.48 -20.61 22.50
C ASP A 627 18.23 -21.06 21.74
N ILE A 628 18.44 -21.63 20.56
CA ILE A 628 17.37 -22.10 19.67
C ILE A 628 16.73 -23.41 20.15
N THR A 629 17.32 -24.08 21.14
CA THR A 629 16.83 -25.35 21.69
C THR A 629 15.92 -25.17 22.91
N ALA A 630 15.92 -23.96 23.49
CA ALA A 630 15.09 -23.62 24.63
C ALA A 630 13.59 -23.69 24.27
N GLU A 631 12.77 -24.06 25.25
CA GLU A 631 11.32 -24.01 25.10
C GLU A 631 10.86 -22.54 24.94
N GLY A 632 9.96 -22.30 23.99
CA GLY A 632 9.51 -20.95 23.65
C GLY A 632 10.58 -20.04 23.02
N ALA A 633 11.73 -20.59 22.60
CA ALA A 633 12.87 -19.81 22.08
C ALA A 633 12.49 -18.83 20.95
N PHE A 634 11.53 -19.21 20.12
CA PHE A 634 11.12 -18.44 18.95
C PHE A 634 9.79 -17.71 19.13
N ASP A 635 9.14 -17.78 20.30
CA ASP A 635 7.76 -17.28 20.50
C ASP A 635 7.63 -15.81 20.15
N GLU A 636 8.56 -14.97 20.60
CA GLU A 636 8.58 -13.55 20.22
C GLU A 636 9.06 -13.33 18.77
N ALA A 637 10.00 -14.16 18.30
CA ALA A 637 10.57 -14.02 16.97
C ALA A 637 9.54 -14.29 15.85
N VAL A 638 8.59 -15.19 16.06
CA VAL A 638 7.54 -15.56 15.09
C VAL A 638 6.31 -14.65 15.13
N ARG A 639 6.16 -13.78 16.13
CA ARG A 639 4.98 -12.89 16.20
C ARG A 639 4.92 -11.92 15.03
N GLY A 640 3.79 -11.93 14.33
CA GLY A 640 3.52 -11.05 13.19
C GLY A 640 4.28 -11.40 11.90
N VAL A 641 4.94 -12.56 11.82
CA VAL A 641 5.61 -13.01 10.58
C VAL A 641 4.62 -13.77 9.69
N ASP A 642 4.74 -13.66 8.38
CA ASP A 642 3.89 -14.32 7.39
C ASP A 642 4.49 -15.65 6.89
N GLY A 643 5.80 -15.81 7.07
CA GLY A 643 6.57 -16.96 6.65
C GLY A 643 7.84 -17.16 7.45
N VAL A 644 8.38 -18.38 7.43
CA VAL A 644 9.63 -18.73 8.12
C VAL A 644 10.57 -19.47 7.18
N ILE A 645 11.81 -18.99 7.11
CA ILE A 645 12.95 -19.68 6.50
C ILE A 645 13.89 -20.11 7.63
N HIS A 646 13.87 -21.40 7.96
CA HIS A 646 14.66 -21.97 9.04
C HIS A 646 16.01 -22.47 8.53
N THR A 647 17.05 -21.63 8.64
CA THR A 647 18.44 -22.02 8.30
C THR A 647 19.30 -22.34 9.53
N ALA A 648 18.86 -21.92 10.72
CA ALA A 648 19.60 -22.13 11.96
C ALA A 648 19.63 -23.61 12.36
N SER A 649 20.80 -24.22 12.26
CA SER A 649 21.04 -25.57 12.73
C SER A 649 22.41 -25.61 13.39
N PRO A 650 22.55 -26.20 14.59
CA PRO A 650 23.83 -26.28 15.28
C PRO A 650 24.87 -26.98 14.42
N PHE A 651 26.02 -26.33 14.23
CA PHE A 651 27.17 -26.90 13.54
C PHE A 651 28.42 -26.59 14.37
N VAL A 652 28.83 -27.55 15.19
CA VAL A 652 30.02 -27.46 16.03
C VAL A 652 30.98 -28.56 15.56
N LEU A 653 32.18 -28.17 15.12
CA LEU A 653 33.21 -29.11 14.65
C LEU A 653 34.03 -29.70 15.81
N ASP A 654 34.05 -29.02 16.96
CA ASP A 654 34.80 -29.39 18.15
C ASP A 654 33.83 -29.93 19.21
N VAL A 655 33.51 -31.22 19.11
CA VAL A 655 32.44 -31.87 19.88
C VAL A 655 33.02 -32.99 20.73
N ASN A 656 32.69 -32.97 22.02
CA ASN A 656 33.08 -34.01 22.97
C ASN A 656 32.02 -35.13 23.03
N HIS A 657 30.74 -34.81 22.79
CA HIS A 657 29.62 -35.77 22.78
C HIS A 657 28.66 -35.48 21.62
N PHE A 658 28.79 -36.21 20.51
CA PHE A 658 27.99 -36.01 19.28
C PHE A 658 26.47 -35.99 19.51
N GLU A 659 25.97 -36.82 20.42
CA GLU A 659 24.54 -36.87 20.75
C GLU A 659 24.04 -35.54 21.33
N ASN A 660 24.69 -35.06 22.40
CA ASN A 660 24.29 -33.87 23.14
C ASN A 660 24.63 -32.57 22.42
N ASP A 661 25.72 -32.56 21.65
CA ASP A 661 26.25 -31.34 21.04
C ASP A 661 25.76 -31.14 19.59
N LEU A 662 25.26 -32.20 18.93
CA LEU A 662 24.90 -32.15 17.50
C LEU A 662 23.51 -32.75 17.20
N LEU A 663 23.21 -33.99 17.63
CA LEU A 663 21.94 -34.65 17.27
C LEU A 663 20.74 -34.02 17.99
N ILE A 664 20.78 -33.98 19.33
CA ILE A 664 19.69 -33.42 20.14
C ILE A 664 19.42 -31.95 19.80
N PRO A 665 20.45 -31.08 19.68
CA PRO A 665 20.24 -29.69 19.31
C PRO A 665 19.63 -29.49 17.92
N ALA A 666 19.97 -30.33 16.93
CA ALA A 666 19.37 -30.26 15.59
C ALA A 666 17.87 -30.60 15.63
N ILE A 667 17.49 -31.70 16.28
CA ILE A 667 16.09 -32.11 16.43
C ILE A 667 15.29 -31.07 17.22
N LYS A 668 15.82 -30.63 18.37
CA LYS A 668 15.16 -29.64 19.21
C LYS A 668 15.01 -28.31 18.49
N GLY A 669 16.05 -27.78 17.85
CA GLY A 669 16.00 -26.50 17.16
C GLY A 669 14.89 -26.45 16.10
N THR A 670 14.74 -27.52 15.32
CA THR A 670 13.67 -27.63 14.32
C THR A 670 12.28 -27.74 14.96
N ASN A 671 12.11 -28.56 16.01
CA ASN A 671 10.82 -28.65 16.69
C ASN A 671 10.42 -27.33 17.36
N ARG A 672 11.36 -26.62 18.02
CA ARG A 672 11.06 -25.38 18.73
C ARG A 672 10.54 -24.28 17.81
N VAL A 673 11.13 -24.12 16.62
CA VAL A 673 10.62 -23.12 15.68
C VAL A 673 9.23 -23.50 15.16
N LEU A 674 8.97 -24.78 14.88
CA LEU A 674 7.67 -25.25 14.39
C LEU A 674 6.58 -25.15 15.47
N GLU A 675 6.92 -25.47 16.71
CA GLU A 675 6.05 -25.30 17.88
C GLU A 675 5.69 -23.84 18.10
N SER A 676 6.67 -22.93 18.09
CA SER A 676 6.42 -21.48 18.22
C SER A 676 5.55 -20.96 17.08
N VAL A 677 5.81 -21.35 15.82
CA VAL A 677 4.96 -20.96 14.68
C VAL A 677 3.52 -21.46 14.88
N HIS A 678 3.35 -22.72 15.26
CA HIS A 678 2.03 -23.32 15.47
C HIS A 678 1.25 -22.63 16.60
N ALA A 679 1.91 -22.26 17.69
CA ALA A 679 1.27 -21.65 18.85
C ALA A 679 1.06 -20.13 18.73
N HIS A 680 1.98 -19.42 18.07
CA HIS A 680 2.08 -17.95 18.14
C HIS A 680 1.99 -17.24 16.79
N ALA A 681 1.91 -17.97 15.67
CA ALA A 681 1.82 -17.39 14.34
C ALA A 681 0.77 -18.09 13.44
N PRO A 682 -0.53 -18.07 13.82
CA PRO A 682 -1.61 -18.75 13.08
C PRO A 682 -1.84 -18.20 11.66
N GLN A 683 -1.27 -17.05 11.31
CA GLN A 683 -1.28 -16.48 9.96
C GLN A 683 -0.27 -17.14 9.02
N VAL A 684 0.81 -17.75 9.55
CA VAL A 684 1.85 -18.38 8.73
C VAL A 684 1.25 -19.53 7.95
N ARG A 685 1.54 -19.55 6.63
CA ARG A 685 1.09 -20.62 5.73
C ARG A 685 2.20 -21.54 5.27
N ARG A 686 3.46 -21.10 5.32
CA ARG A 686 4.59 -21.83 4.74
C ARG A 686 5.85 -21.66 5.59
N VAL A 687 6.52 -22.79 5.85
CA VAL A 687 7.81 -22.86 6.52
C VAL A 687 8.78 -23.62 5.60
N VAL A 688 9.93 -23.03 5.30
CA VAL A 688 10.99 -23.67 4.50
C VAL A 688 12.19 -23.94 5.40
N VAL A 689 12.63 -25.19 5.48
CA VAL A 689 13.74 -25.63 6.32
C VAL A 689 14.96 -25.92 5.46
N THR A 690 16.12 -25.37 5.82
CA THR A 690 17.41 -25.74 5.20
C THR A 690 17.90 -27.06 5.79
N SER A 691 17.81 -28.13 5.01
CA SER A 691 18.42 -29.44 5.29
C SER A 691 19.78 -29.54 4.60
N SER A 692 20.17 -30.72 4.11
CA SER A 692 21.43 -30.96 3.40
C SER A 692 21.36 -32.24 2.56
N ILE A 693 22.25 -32.39 1.58
CA ILE A 693 22.56 -33.68 0.95
C ILE A 693 22.91 -34.75 2.00
N ALA A 694 23.38 -34.35 3.18
CA ALA A 694 23.68 -35.26 4.28
C ALA A 694 22.45 -36.03 4.81
N ALA A 695 21.23 -35.53 4.52
CA ALA A 695 19.97 -36.24 4.77
C ALA A 695 19.52 -37.15 3.62
N ILE A 696 20.24 -37.13 2.50
CA ILE A 696 19.96 -37.88 1.26
C ILE A 696 20.97 -39.04 1.10
N LEU A 697 22.27 -38.74 1.24
CA LEU A 697 23.33 -39.71 0.96
C LEU A 697 23.46 -40.80 2.04
N ASP A 698 23.99 -41.96 1.64
CA ASP A 698 24.44 -43.00 2.56
C ASP A 698 25.94 -42.82 2.88
N PRO A 699 26.29 -42.27 4.07
CA PRO A 699 27.69 -42.01 4.40
C PRO A 699 28.49 -43.29 4.65
N LEU A 700 27.84 -44.45 4.80
CA LEU A 700 28.50 -45.75 5.00
C LEU A 700 29.01 -46.37 3.69
N LYS A 701 28.63 -45.80 2.54
CA LYS A 701 28.99 -46.30 1.20
C LYS A 701 30.03 -45.43 0.48
N GLY A 702 30.48 -44.34 1.09
CA GLY A 702 31.47 -43.43 0.50
C GLY A 702 31.02 -42.90 -0.87
N LEU A 703 31.93 -42.93 -1.85
CA LEU A 703 31.69 -42.38 -3.20
C LEU A 703 30.68 -43.17 -4.04
N ARG A 704 30.36 -44.42 -3.70
CA ARG A 704 29.33 -45.27 -4.34
C ARG A 704 29.20 -45.12 -5.87
N PRO A 705 30.26 -45.42 -6.67
CA PRO A 705 30.20 -45.35 -8.12
C PRO A 705 29.03 -46.16 -8.70
N GLY A 706 28.35 -45.61 -9.71
CA GLY A 706 27.21 -46.25 -10.37
C GLY A 706 25.84 -46.02 -9.72
N TYR A 707 25.77 -45.43 -8.52
CA TYR A 707 24.49 -45.03 -7.91
C TYR A 707 24.12 -43.59 -8.29
N THR A 708 22.82 -43.30 -8.37
CA THR A 708 22.30 -41.94 -8.61
C THR A 708 21.42 -41.54 -7.43
N TYR A 709 21.79 -40.48 -6.72
CA TYR A 709 20.99 -39.93 -5.62
C TYR A 709 19.95 -38.93 -6.12
N THR A 710 18.77 -38.96 -5.52
CA THR A 710 17.61 -38.09 -5.80
C THR A 710 17.00 -37.57 -4.50
N GLU A 711 16.04 -36.64 -4.58
CA GLU A 711 15.25 -36.19 -3.41
C GLU A 711 14.39 -37.29 -2.74
N GLU A 712 14.25 -38.47 -3.34
CA GLU A 712 13.55 -39.61 -2.74
C GLU A 712 14.42 -40.39 -1.76
N ASP A 713 15.75 -40.31 -1.91
CA ASP A 713 16.67 -41.00 -1.03
C ASP A 713 16.67 -40.38 0.38
N TRP A 714 16.83 -41.25 1.36
CA TRP A 714 17.05 -40.89 2.75
C TRP A 714 18.32 -41.54 3.25
N ASN A 715 19.10 -40.78 4.00
CA ASN A 715 20.23 -41.31 4.73
C ASN A 715 19.75 -42.44 5.69
N PRO A 716 20.31 -43.66 5.57
CA PRO A 716 19.87 -44.82 6.34
C PRO A 716 20.51 -44.93 7.74
N VAL A 717 21.39 -43.99 8.12
CA VAL A 717 22.07 -44.01 9.42
C VAL A 717 21.06 -43.96 10.56
N THR A 718 21.21 -44.91 11.49
CA THR A 718 20.42 -44.96 12.74
C THR A 718 20.92 -43.95 13.77
N TYR A 719 20.08 -43.63 14.75
CA TYR A 719 20.42 -42.65 15.78
C TYR A 719 21.65 -43.09 16.58
N GLU A 720 21.72 -44.37 16.93
CA GLU A 720 22.84 -44.98 17.66
C GLU A 720 24.13 -44.93 16.85
N GLN A 721 24.06 -45.20 15.54
CA GLN A 721 25.21 -45.08 14.65
C GLN A 721 25.69 -43.63 14.50
N ALA A 722 24.78 -42.66 14.47
CA ALA A 722 25.13 -41.24 14.43
C ALA A 722 25.75 -40.77 15.74
N ALA A 723 25.24 -41.23 16.89
CA ALA A 723 25.71 -40.85 18.21
C ALA A 723 27.10 -41.43 18.53
N ALA A 724 27.37 -42.66 18.09
CA ALA A 724 28.63 -43.36 18.33
C ALA A 724 29.65 -43.23 17.18
N GLY A 725 29.21 -42.71 16.02
CA GLY A 725 30.02 -42.67 14.80
C GLY A 725 31.05 -41.54 14.77
N PRO A 726 32.01 -41.58 13.82
CA PRO A 726 32.89 -40.46 13.53
C PRO A 726 32.11 -39.20 13.15
N GLY A 727 32.71 -38.02 13.34
CA GLY A 727 32.01 -36.73 13.20
C GLY A 727 31.27 -36.51 11.88
N ALA A 728 31.76 -37.07 10.77
CA ALA A 728 31.06 -37.01 9.48
C ALA A 728 29.72 -37.77 9.50
N ILE A 729 29.66 -38.96 10.14
CA ILE A 729 28.43 -39.75 10.30
C ILE A 729 27.49 -39.04 11.27
N ALA A 730 28.01 -38.50 12.38
CA ALA A 730 27.22 -37.73 13.33
C ALA A 730 26.56 -36.49 12.68
N TYR A 731 27.29 -35.76 11.85
CA TYR A 731 26.75 -34.62 11.08
C TYR A 731 25.68 -35.05 10.08
N CYS A 732 25.91 -36.15 9.35
CA CYS A 732 24.88 -36.64 8.43
C CYS A 732 23.63 -37.09 9.18
N GLY A 733 23.79 -37.73 10.34
CA GLY A 733 22.70 -38.05 11.26
C GLY A 733 21.95 -36.79 11.72
N SER A 734 22.64 -35.74 12.17
CA SER A 734 21.98 -34.54 12.70
C SER A 734 21.10 -33.84 11.67
N LYS A 735 21.55 -33.75 10.41
CA LYS A 735 20.74 -33.22 9.30
C LYS A 735 19.56 -34.13 8.97
N THR A 736 19.76 -35.45 9.00
CA THR A 736 18.70 -36.43 8.75
C THR A 736 17.60 -36.35 9.80
N PHE A 737 17.95 -36.38 11.09
CA PHE A 737 16.97 -36.37 12.17
C PHE A 737 16.31 -35.01 12.36
N GLY A 738 17.02 -33.90 12.10
CA GLY A 738 16.41 -32.57 12.05
C GLY A 738 15.36 -32.47 10.94
N GLU A 739 15.67 -32.98 9.74
CA GLU A 739 14.69 -33.00 8.65
C GLU A 739 13.49 -33.91 8.97
N ARG A 740 13.73 -35.11 9.50
CA ARG A 740 12.64 -36.01 9.93
C ARG A 740 11.74 -35.37 10.97
N ALA A 741 12.31 -34.67 11.95
CA ALA A 741 11.53 -33.97 12.98
C ALA A 741 10.55 -32.95 12.36
N ALA A 742 10.94 -32.25 11.30
CA ALA A 742 10.04 -31.33 10.61
C ALA A 742 8.85 -32.03 9.94
N TRP A 743 9.10 -33.17 9.27
CA TRP A 743 8.05 -33.96 8.62
C TRP A 743 7.14 -34.66 9.65
N ASP A 744 7.74 -35.25 10.69
CA ASP A 744 7.03 -35.89 11.80
C ASP A 744 6.11 -34.88 12.51
N PHE A 745 6.56 -33.63 12.70
CA PHE A 745 5.74 -32.57 13.28
C PHE A 745 4.49 -32.30 12.44
N VAL A 746 4.63 -32.18 11.11
CA VAL A 746 3.48 -31.94 10.21
C VAL A 746 2.50 -33.11 10.25
N GLU A 747 3.00 -34.34 10.22
CA GLU A 747 2.17 -35.55 10.28
C GLU A 747 1.40 -35.66 11.60
N GLN A 748 2.07 -35.39 12.73
CA GLN A 748 1.51 -35.57 14.06
C GLN A 748 0.61 -34.40 14.50
N LYS A 749 1.02 -33.15 14.24
CA LYS A 749 0.33 -31.95 14.73
C LYS A 749 -0.68 -31.38 13.74
N LYS A 750 -0.56 -31.72 12.45
CA LYS A 750 -1.41 -31.20 11.37
C LYS A 750 -1.59 -29.67 11.43
N PRO A 751 -0.48 -28.90 11.42
CA PRO A 751 -0.53 -27.45 11.53
C PRO A 751 -1.24 -26.81 10.32
N ASN A 752 -1.60 -25.54 10.45
CA ASN A 752 -2.23 -24.71 9.41
C ASN A 752 -1.26 -24.24 8.31
N PHE A 753 0.00 -24.66 8.36
CA PHE A 753 1.06 -24.33 7.41
C PHE A 753 1.68 -25.59 6.80
N THR A 754 2.26 -25.45 5.62
CA THR A 754 3.04 -26.51 4.97
C THR A 754 4.54 -26.36 5.28
N VAL A 755 5.25 -27.50 5.29
CA VAL A 755 6.72 -27.53 5.38
C VAL A 755 7.33 -27.96 4.05
N SER A 756 8.41 -27.30 3.65
CA SER A 756 9.30 -27.71 2.56
C SER A 756 10.73 -27.80 3.08
N THR A 757 11.53 -28.72 2.55
CA THR A 757 12.96 -28.83 2.89
C THR A 757 13.81 -28.58 1.65
N VAL A 758 14.87 -27.79 1.79
CA VAL A 758 15.87 -27.58 0.73
C VAL A 758 17.14 -28.30 1.16
N ASN A 759 17.62 -29.22 0.33
CA ASN A 759 18.75 -30.12 0.62
C ASN A 759 19.98 -29.74 -0.23
N PRO A 760 20.71 -28.66 0.12
CA PRO A 760 21.92 -28.29 -0.62
C PRO A 760 23.08 -29.26 -0.31
N PRO A 761 23.96 -29.52 -1.29
CA PRO A 761 25.22 -30.22 -1.08
C PRO A 761 26.31 -29.24 -0.62
N MET A 762 27.54 -29.35 -1.11
CA MET A 762 28.57 -28.35 -0.84
C MET A 762 28.16 -27.00 -1.44
N VAL A 763 28.12 -25.95 -0.63
CA VAL A 763 27.66 -24.63 -1.06
C VAL A 763 28.87 -23.75 -1.36
N TYR A 764 29.00 -23.31 -2.61
CA TYR A 764 30.06 -22.41 -3.06
C TYR A 764 29.46 -21.10 -3.57
N GLY A 765 30.30 -20.11 -3.83
CA GLY A 765 29.89 -18.78 -4.27
C GLY A 765 30.44 -17.68 -3.37
N PRO A 766 30.10 -16.42 -3.66
CA PRO A 766 30.67 -15.27 -2.96
C PRO A 766 30.30 -15.25 -1.46
N ALA A 767 31.31 -15.15 -0.59
CA ALA A 767 31.13 -14.97 0.84
C ALA A 767 30.75 -13.51 1.18
N GLU A 768 29.48 -13.15 0.98
CA GLU A 768 28.96 -11.79 1.28
C GLU A 768 28.67 -11.55 2.78
N HIS A 769 28.63 -12.61 3.60
CA HIS A 769 28.54 -12.48 5.06
C HIS A 769 29.84 -11.91 5.69
N ASP A 770 29.74 -11.29 6.87
CA ASP A 770 30.89 -10.78 7.63
C ASP A 770 31.72 -11.94 8.20
N ALA A 771 32.54 -12.53 7.34
CA ALA A 771 33.40 -13.67 7.60
C ALA A 771 34.81 -13.22 8.00
N ASP A 772 35.52 -14.10 8.70
CA ASP A 772 36.94 -13.97 8.97
C ASP A 772 37.66 -15.09 8.22
N ILE A 773 38.74 -14.75 7.50
CA ILE A 773 39.57 -15.72 6.77
C ILE A 773 40.14 -16.82 7.69
N ASN A 774 40.29 -16.53 8.99
CA ASN A 774 40.77 -17.46 10.00
C ASN A 774 39.66 -18.34 10.60
N SER A 775 38.39 -18.04 10.31
CA SER A 775 37.21 -18.73 10.85
C SER A 775 36.14 -18.96 9.76
N LEU A 776 36.58 -19.51 8.62
CA LEU A 776 35.73 -19.84 7.49
C LEU A 776 34.80 -21.03 7.78
N ASN A 777 33.61 -21.05 7.16
CA ASN A 777 32.76 -22.24 7.14
C ASN A 777 33.41 -23.34 6.29
N THR A 778 33.03 -24.60 6.51
CA THR A 778 33.65 -25.77 5.85
C THR A 778 33.77 -25.62 4.34
N SER A 779 32.69 -25.27 3.64
CA SER A 779 32.72 -25.14 2.17
C SER A 779 33.69 -24.05 1.70
N THR A 780 33.67 -22.87 2.32
CA THR A 780 34.63 -21.79 1.98
C THR A 780 36.07 -22.13 2.38
N ALA A 781 36.27 -22.83 3.51
CA ALA A 781 37.56 -23.27 3.99
C ALA A 781 38.19 -24.32 3.05
N ASP A 782 37.38 -25.20 2.46
CA ASP A 782 37.83 -26.18 1.47
C ASP A 782 38.44 -25.49 0.24
N ILE A 783 37.77 -24.45 -0.28
CA ILE A 783 38.30 -23.66 -1.40
C ILE A 783 39.53 -22.86 -0.99
N TRP A 784 39.57 -22.32 0.24
CA TRP A 784 40.73 -21.58 0.72
C TRP A 784 41.98 -22.45 0.84
N ARG A 785 41.87 -23.70 1.30
CA ARG A 785 43.02 -24.63 1.36
C ARG A 785 43.59 -24.94 -0.02
N GLN A 786 42.73 -24.98 -1.04
CA GLN A 786 43.10 -25.12 -2.45
C GLN A 786 43.70 -23.84 -3.07
N PHE A 787 43.64 -22.70 -2.38
CA PHE A 787 43.98 -21.39 -2.96
C PHE A 787 45.10 -20.64 -2.24
N ASN A 788 45.38 -20.97 -0.98
CA ASN A 788 46.31 -20.24 -0.12
C ASN A 788 47.75 -20.79 -0.08
N GLY A 789 48.03 -21.90 -0.76
CA GLY A 789 49.34 -22.55 -0.76
C GLY A 789 49.56 -23.60 0.33
N SER A 790 48.55 -23.91 1.15
CA SER A 790 48.63 -24.96 2.18
C SER A 790 48.64 -26.39 1.61
N GLN A 791 48.19 -26.56 0.36
CA GLN A 791 48.16 -27.85 -0.33
C GLN A 791 48.95 -27.78 -1.64
N LYS A 792 49.62 -28.88 -1.99
CA LYS A 792 50.40 -29.02 -3.25
C LYS A 792 49.70 -29.90 -4.28
N GLU A 793 48.87 -30.82 -3.82
CA GLU A 793 48.04 -31.71 -4.63
C GLU A 793 46.58 -31.61 -4.17
N PRO A 794 45.58 -31.69 -5.07
CA PRO A 794 44.18 -31.73 -4.68
C PRO A 794 43.89 -32.91 -3.75
N GLY A 795 43.20 -32.67 -2.63
CA GLY A 795 42.79 -33.72 -1.70
C GLY A 795 41.58 -34.55 -2.18
N PRO A 796 41.16 -35.59 -1.42
CA PRO A 796 39.95 -36.36 -1.71
C PRO A 796 38.69 -35.49 -1.61
N THR A 797 37.69 -35.79 -2.44
CA THR A 797 36.40 -35.05 -2.47
C THR A 797 35.28 -35.88 -1.83
N PRO A 798 35.07 -35.81 -0.50
CA PRO A 798 34.15 -36.72 0.20
C PRO A 798 32.67 -36.51 -0.16
N PHE A 799 32.27 -35.27 -0.48
CA PHE A 799 30.90 -34.91 -0.87
C PHE A 799 30.91 -34.31 -2.28
N PRO A 800 31.02 -35.12 -3.35
CA PRO A 800 31.30 -34.67 -4.71
C PRO A 800 30.07 -34.10 -5.43
N ALA A 801 29.32 -33.20 -4.78
CA ALA A 801 28.20 -32.46 -5.36
C ALA A 801 28.22 -31.01 -4.85
N PHE A 802 27.84 -30.06 -5.70
CA PHE A 802 27.88 -28.64 -5.34
C PHE A 802 26.62 -27.87 -5.75
N VAL A 803 26.50 -26.66 -5.21
CA VAL A 803 25.50 -25.65 -5.61
C VAL A 803 26.05 -24.25 -5.32
N ASP A 804 25.63 -23.25 -6.09
CA ASP A 804 25.92 -21.85 -5.79
C ASP A 804 25.01 -21.34 -4.66
N VAL A 805 25.57 -20.58 -3.71
CA VAL A 805 24.83 -20.02 -2.57
C VAL A 805 23.68 -19.11 -3.01
N ARG A 806 23.80 -18.46 -4.17
CA ARG A 806 22.73 -17.65 -4.76
C ARG A 806 21.59 -18.52 -5.27
N ASP A 807 21.88 -19.71 -5.78
CA ASP A 807 20.86 -20.65 -6.23
C ASP A 807 20.19 -21.35 -5.04
N VAL A 808 20.91 -21.57 -3.95
CA VAL A 808 20.31 -22.00 -2.67
C VAL A 808 19.32 -20.96 -2.18
N ALA A 809 19.65 -19.67 -2.26
CA ALA A 809 18.73 -18.60 -1.92
C ALA A 809 17.48 -18.59 -2.81
N GLU A 810 17.67 -18.74 -4.13
CA GLU A 810 16.56 -18.87 -5.09
C GLU A 810 15.67 -20.09 -4.78
N ALA A 811 16.26 -21.23 -4.39
CA ALA A 811 15.51 -22.42 -4.01
C ALA A 811 14.63 -22.19 -2.79
N HIS A 812 15.14 -21.52 -1.75
CA HIS A 812 14.33 -21.16 -0.58
C HIS A 812 13.21 -20.18 -0.93
N PHE A 813 13.51 -19.17 -1.74
CA PHE A 813 12.54 -18.18 -2.18
C PHE A 813 11.41 -18.81 -3.01
N ARG A 814 11.75 -19.64 -3.99
CA ARG A 814 10.78 -20.36 -4.84
C ARG A 814 9.96 -21.37 -4.04
N ALA A 815 10.57 -22.10 -3.12
CA ALA A 815 9.88 -23.03 -2.24
C ALA A 815 8.89 -22.33 -1.31
N TYR A 816 9.14 -21.05 -0.96
CA TYR A 816 8.22 -20.23 -0.18
C TYR A 816 7.09 -19.61 -1.03
N GLU A 817 7.41 -19.09 -2.23
CA GLU A 817 6.41 -18.44 -3.10
C GLU A 817 5.42 -19.44 -3.71
N ARG A 818 5.84 -20.69 -3.97
CA ARG A 818 4.99 -21.71 -4.60
C ARG A 818 4.11 -22.42 -3.57
N GLU A 819 2.88 -22.75 -3.96
CA GLU A 819 1.90 -23.48 -3.14
C GLU A 819 2.14 -25.00 -3.12
N GLN A 820 3.40 -25.43 -3.02
CA GLN A 820 3.77 -26.85 -3.05
C GLN A 820 4.79 -27.17 -1.95
N SER A 821 4.44 -28.14 -1.10
CA SER A 821 5.36 -28.75 -0.14
C SER A 821 6.22 -29.82 -0.80
N GLY A 822 7.49 -29.91 -0.43
CA GLY A 822 8.35 -30.99 -0.93
C GLY A 822 9.76 -30.98 -0.32
N ARG A 823 10.50 -32.05 -0.60
CA ARG A 823 11.95 -32.13 -0.40
C ARG A 823 12.63 -31.74 -1.71
N TYR A 824 13.50 -30.73 -1.68
CA TYR A 824 14.10 -30.13 -2.86
C TYR A 824 15.62 -30.33 -2.86
N PHE A 825 16.13 -31.20 -3.74
CA PHE A 825 17.57 -31.44 -3.90
C PHE A 825 18.22 -30.31 -4.73
N ALA A 826 18.66 -29.25 -4.06
CA ALA A 826 19.21 -28.06 -4.69
C ALA A 826 20.69 -28.24 -5.06
N THR A 827 20.98 -28.70 -6.29
CA THR A 827 22.34 -28.99 -6.76
C THR A 827 22.54 -28.62 -8.23
N ALA A 828 23.76 -28.21 -8.58
CA ALA A 828 24.16 -27.83 -9.94
C ALA A 828 24.97 -28.93 -10.65
N GLY A 829 25.34 -30.01 -9.96
CA GLY A 829 26.15 -31.09 -10.53
C GLY A 829 27.17 -31.68 -9.55
N ASN A 830 27.88 -32.69 -10.04
CA ASN A 830 29.04 -33.26 -9.36
C ASN A 830 30.29 -32.40 -9.56
N PHE A 831 31.25 -32.47 -8.63
CA PHE A 831 32.57 -31.82 -8.76
C PHE A 831 33.66 -32.66 -8.09
N SER A 832 34.92 -32.33 -8.39
CA SER A 832 36.10 -32.79 -7.66
C SER A 832 37.03 -31.63 -7.32
N PHE A 833 37.86 -31.78 -6.30
CA PHE A 833 38.91 -30.81 -6.00
C PHE A 833 39.97 -30.68 -7.11
N ILE A 834 40.09 -31.68 -8.00
CA ILE A 834 40.87 -31.60 -9.24
C ILE A 834 40.26 -30.53 -10.16
N ASP A 835 38.93 -30.54 -10.34
CA ASP A 835 38.22 -29.53 -11.15
C ASP A 835 38.40 -28.13 -10.55
N VAL A 836 38.29 -28.01 -9.21
CA VAL A 836 38.50 -26.75 -8.49
C VAL A 836 39.91 -26.21 -8.71
N ALA A 837 40.94 -27.03 -8.55
CA ALA A 837 42.33 -26.63 -8.76
C ALA A 837 42.59 -26.18 -10.21
N ALA A 838 42.04 -26.88 -11.20
CA ALA A 838 42.12 -26.51 -12.60
C ALA A 838 41.45 -25.14 -12.87
N ILE A 839 40.24 -24.93 -12.35
CA ILE A 839 39.51 -23.65 -12.48
C ILE A 839 40.29 -22.50 -11.84
N LEU A 840 40.81 -22.70 -10.62
CA LEU A 840 41.55 -21.66 -9.90
C LEU A 840 42.86 -21.31 -10.61
N ARG A 841 43.60 -22.29 -11.14
CA ARG A 841 44.83 -22.05 -11.93
C ARG A 841 44.54 -21.29 -13.22
N GLU A 842 43.44 -21.61 -13.90
CA GLU A 842 43.01 -20.88 -15.10
C GLU A 842 42.63 -19.43 -14.78
N ALA A 843 41.88 -19.20 -13.70
CA ALA A 843 41.38 -17.89 -13.33
C ALA A 843 42.41 -16.97 -12.66
N TYR A 844 43.40 -17.56 -11.96
CA TYR A 844 44.42 -16.84 -11.20
C TYR A 844 45.84 -17.38 -11.52
N PRO A 845 46.31 -17.21 -12.77
CA PRO A 845 47.62 -17.72 -13.18
C PRO A 845 48.77 -17.12 -12.35
N GLU A 846 48.60 -15.91 -11.82
CA GLU A 846 49.56 -15.26 -10.92
C GLU A 846 49.69 -15.92 -9.54
N ARG A 847 48.75 -16.79 -9.17
CA ARG A 847 48.76 -17.59 -7.94
C ARG A 847 49.02 -19.08 -8.18
N ALA A 848 49.38 -19.49 -9.41
CA ALA A 848 49.54 -20.89 -9.77
C ALA A 848 50.48 -21.68 -8.83
N ASP A 849 51.55 -21.07 -8.31
CA ASP A 849 52.50 -21.69 -7.35
C ASP A 849 51.88 -21.99 -5.97
N LYS A 850 50.77 -21.33 -5.63
CA LYS A 850 49.99 -21.52 -4.40
C LYS A 850 48.77 -22.42 -4.62
N ILE A 851 48.44 -22.78 -5.86
CA ILE A 851 47.28 -23.60 -6.18
C ILE A 851 47.77 -25.02 -6.51
N PRO A 852 47.17 -26.07 -5.92
CA PRO A 852 47.54 -27.45 -6.17
C PRO A 852 47.57 -27.81 -7.66
N ASP A 853 48.45 -28.74 -8.03
CA ASP A 853 48.51 -29.22 -9.41
C ASP A 853 47.45 -30.31 -9.66
N PRO A 854 46.46 -30.07 -10.54
CA PRO A 854 45.44 -31.08 -10.84
C PRO A 854 46.02 -32.38 -11.42
N ALA A 855 47.23 -32.36 -11.99
CA ALA A 855 47.88 -33.54 -12.53
C ALA A 855 48.48 -34.47 -11.46
N LEU A 856 48.60 -34.02 -10.21
CA LEU A 856 49.20 -34.81 -9.11
C LEU A 856 48.20 -35.75 -8.42
N THR A 857 46.90 -35.62 -8.68
CA THR A 857 45.85 -36.43 -8.05
C THR A 857 45.07 -37.21 -9.10
N ALA A 858 44.91 -38.51 -8.90
CA ALA A 858 44.07 -39.35 -9.76
C ALA A 858 42.57 -39.10 -9.49
N ARG A 859 41.76 -39.07 -10.55
CA ARG A 859 40.30 -38.90 -10.41
C ARG A 859 39.66 -40.20 -9.96
N GLU A 860 38.89 -40.14 -8.87
CA GLU A 860 38.03 -41.22 -8.41
C GLU A 860 36.63 -41.08 -9.02
N GLU A 861 36.00 -42.19 -9.37
CA GLU A 861 34.59 -42.18 -9.75
C GLU A 861 33.70 -41.96 -8.52
N SER A 862 32.61 -41.23 -8.70
CA SER A 862 31.63 -40.94 -7.66
C SER A 862 30.21 -41.28 -8.09
N PHE A 863 29.28 -41.17 -7.14
CA PHE A 863 27.85 -41.23 -7.39
C PHE A 863 27.42 -40.10 -8.32
N LYS A 864 26.34 -40.36 -9.06
CA LYS A 864 25.63 -39.35 -9.85
C LYS A 864 24.53 -38.71 -9.01
N ILE A 865 24.03 -37.58 -9.49
CA ILE A 865 22.88 -36.89 -8.90
C ILE A 865 21.83 -36.64 -9.98
N ASP A 866 20.56 -36.69 -9.58
CA ASP A 866 19.43 -36.28 -10.40
C ASP A 866 18.51 -35.42 -9.53
N ASN A 867 18.32 -34.18 -9.97
CA ASN A 867 17.43 -33.19 -9.34
C ASN A 867 16.43 -32.62 -10.35
N SER A 868 16.08 -33.38 -11.38
CA SER A 868 15.13 -33.00 -12.42
C SER A 868 13.79 -32.55 -11.83
N LYS A 869 13.25 -33.30 -10.87
CA LYS A 869 12.03 -32.96 -10.12
C LYS A 869 12.15 -31.60 -9.42
N THR A 870 13.21 -31.37 -8.66
CA THR A 870 13.47 -30.08 -8.01
C THR A 870 13.61 -28.93 -9.01
N THR A 871 14.32 -29.15 -10.11
CA THR A 871 14.53 -28.15 -11.17
C THR A 871 13.22 -27.75 -11.83
N GLU A 872 12.36 -28.72 -12.15
CA GLU A 872 11.03 -28.50 -12.71
C GLU A 872 10.10 -27.82 -11.69
N ALA A 873 10.05 -28.35 -10.46
CA ALA A 873 9.17 -27.88 -9.40
C ALA A 873 9.47 -26.45 -8.94
N LEU A 874 10.73 -25.99 -8.97
CA LEU A 874 11.12 -24.64 -8.57
C LEU A 874 11.38 -23.71 -9.77
N GLY A 875 11.64 -24.25 -10.96
CA GLY A 875 11.93 -23.48 -12.18
C GLY A 875 13.27 -22.74 -12.11
N ILE A 876 14.30 -23.38 -11.55
CA ILE A 876 15.60 -22.76 -11.30
C ILE A 876 16.58 -23.07 -12.42
N GLN A 877 17.40 -22.08 -12.77
CA GLN A 877 18.57 -22.25 -13.61
C GLN A 877 19.80 -22.25 -12.71
N TRP A 878 20.53 -23.36 -12.69
CA TRP A 878 21.68 -23.56 -11.81
C TRP A 878 22.96 -22.97 -12.42
N ARG A 879 23.74 -22.28 -11.60
CA ARG A 879 25.06 -21.74 -11.96
C ARG A 879 26.10 -22.85 -12.06
N GLY A 880 27.02 -22.69 -13.02
CA GLY A 880 28.07 -23.67 -13.26
C GLY A 880 29.22 -23.59 -12.24
N LEU A 881 29.95 -24.70 -12.08
CA LEU A 881 31.06 -24.82 -11.12
C LEU A 881 32.11 -23.71 -11.28
N LYS A 882 32.49 -23.39 -12.52
CA LYS A 882 33.50 -22.36 -12.81
C LYS A 882 33.11 -21.00 -12.24
N GLU A 883 31.87 -20.57 -12.44
CA GLU A 883 31.36 -19.30 -11.92
C GLU A 883 31.40 -19.29 -10.39
N SER A 884 30.85 -20.31 -9.74
CA SER A 884 30.79 -20.40 -8.28
C SER A 884 32.18 -20.41 -7.63
N ILE A 885 33.13 -21.17 -8.18
CA ILE A 885 34.50 -21.25 -7.63
C ILE A 885 35.26 -19.94 -7.83
N VAL A 886 35.15 -19.32 -9.01
CA VAL A 886 35.81 -18.03 -9.27
C VAL A 886 35.25 -16.93 -8.36
N ASP A 887 33.94 -16.84 -8.20
CA ASP A 887 33.32 -15.85 -7.30
C ASP A 887 33.64 -16.14 -5.82
N THR A 888 33.75 -17.42 -5.43
CA THR A 888 34.27 -17.80 -4.10
C THR A 888 35.69 -17.25 -3.91
N ALA A 889 36.59 -17.50 -4.87
CA ALA A 889 37.98 -17.05 -4.80
C ALA A 889 38.09 -15.52 -4.74
N LYS A 890 37.29 -14.78 -5.52
CA LYS A 890 37.22 -13.30 -5.42
C LYS A 890 36.89 -12.85 -3.99
N SER A 891 35.89 -13.48 -3.37
CA SER A 891 35.52 -13.14 -1.99
C SER A 891 36.61 -13.50 -0.98
N LEU A 892 37.32 -14.62 -1.16
CA LEU A 892 38.46 -15.01 -0.32
C LEU A 892 39.64 -14.04 -0.46
N ILE A 893 39.92 -13.52 -1.66
CA ILE A 893 40.96 -12.48 -1.87
C ILE A 893 40.61 -11.20 -1.11
N ALA A 894 39.34 -10.78 -1.13
CA ALA A 894 38.90 -9.62 -0.35
C ALA A 894 39.07 -9.87 1.16
N LEU A 895 38.65 -11.04 1.65
CA LEU A 895 38.80 -11.43 3.06
C LEU A 895 40.27 -11.54 3.48
N GLU A 896 41.17 -12.04 2.63
CA GLU A 896 42.62 -12.07 2.85
C GLU A 896 43.20 -10.65 3.08
N LYS A 897 42.59 -9.63 2.47
CA LYS A 897 42.94 -8.20 2.66
C LYS A 897 42.22 -7.55 3.84
N GLY A 898 41.37 -8.27 4.56
CA GLY A 898 40.52 -7.72 5.62
C GLY A 898 39.32 -6.91 5.11
N GLU A 899 38.97 -7.06 3.83
CA GLU A 899 37.86 -6.35 3.18
C GLU A 899 36.59 -7.21 3.20
N LEU A 900 35.43 -6.57 3.41
CA LEU A 900 34.13 -7.22 3.23
C LEU A 900 33.83 -7.31 1.72
N TYR A 901 33.59 -8.52 1.22
CA TYR A 901 33.22 -8.71 -0.18
C TYR A 901 31.78 -8.27 -0.45
N ARG A 902 31.59 -7.46 -1.51
CA ARG A 902 30.27 -7.06 -2.02
C ARG A 902 30.21 -7.40 -3.51
N ALA A 903 29.27 -8.26 -3.90
CA ALA A 903 29.03 -8.65 -5.28
C ALA A 903 28.28 -7.58 -6.07
#